data_AF-A0A1H1KQG2-F1
#
_entry.id   AF-A0A1H1KQG2-F1
#
_cell.length_a   1.000
_cell.length_b   1.000
_cell.length_c   1.000
_cell.angle_alpha   90.00
_cell.angle_beta   90.00
_cell.angle_gamma   90.00
#
_symmetry.space_group_name_H-M   'P 1'
#
loop_
_entity.id
_entity.type
_entity.pdbx_description
1 polymer ?
#
loop_
_entity_poly.entity_id
_entity_poly.type
_entity_poly.pdbx_seq_one_letter_code
_entity_poly.pdbx_strand_id
1 'polypeptide(L)'
;MRIVFFSHYYPPEVNAPASRTSEHCCRWARAGHEVTVITCAPNHPSGKVYAGYKNHLYQMEMDDGVRVIRLWTFMAANERFLGRTLNYASYLVAVSLALPRLPAADVVVSTSPQFFCGLAGLVARSLKRSPWVLEIRDLWPESIVTVGAMRKGLALRVLEWLEHLAYRHADRIVSVTNSFVPHIAEHCDDERKIVVIKNGVDLGLFKEPERAADIKRELGLNGRFVAAYVGTHGMAHGLDTILDAAERLRGNPRIAFQLVGDGAERARLARLKRERELDNVFILGQRPKAEMPGIWAATDVSLILLRRSDAFKKVIPSKMFEAMAMRRPIILGVEGEARELLKDADAGIAIAPESAKELAAAVLHLAENPDLAARYGDNGASHVRQHYDRTKLADRYLEILAETAAAGRDRRSAVSGDRQLAFGVTRANAMHRAARALAFGRHIPPTKLARRLELALRRSIRDRFRMSALTPSYAMARQAAPPQQLFEARRGHLQVMGARKRFTFLGRTEEVAEAKIDWATPGPDPEHQLWRMNLHYMEYLEESPDDMWAELVADWIENNPPSRRGAWKDSWNSYVISIRTLVWMQELARRRDRLGPSVVAMAERSLVEQLSFLERNLETDLGGNHLIKNIKALIWASAYFTGGPTRRWCDKGLALLRAAIDEQILGDGVHYERSPSYHCQVLADLLECRHMLGHDPFGGVLDKALERMAQAIADLSHPDGRVALFNDAGLDMARAPGECLDAYAQLFGVRPAARYAFAFGDAGYFGMRAGDTYLIADCGRIAPDDLVAHGHGDVLSFEMSVAGERIIVDQGVFEYVAGRRRQQSRSAASHNTLSFDGADQADFFGSFRCGRRPKAKVLHYQQRAQGFVLEGTHDGFASLRGSPRHVRRFVAGPHHIEIRDRIEGDATRSASIGFLLHPDVKIETEGAMTRLLRENAALTLTCSRPLALEEAVWWPDMGREIATRRLVSNLAAGERDVISTIEVQSTEGGAVRDR
;
A
#
# COMPACT_ATOMS: atom_id res chain seq x y z
N MET A 1 34.79 -4.92 -12.63
CA MET A 1 33.66 -5.03 -11.66
C MET A 1 32.37 -4.57 -12.33
N ARG A 2 31.21 -4.98 -11.81
CA ARG A 2 29.88 -4.48 -12.20
C ARG A 2 29.44 -3.36 -11.27
N ILE A 3 29.29 -2.15 -11.80
CA ILE A 3 28.97 -0.93 -11.04
C ILE A 3 27.60 -0.43 -11.49
N VAL A 4 26.67 -0.25 -10.56
CA VAL A 4 25.38 0.41 -10.84
C VAL A 4 25.36 1.77 -10.16
N PHE A 5 25.14 2.83 -10.93
CA PHE A 5 25.11 4.20 -10.44
C PHE A 5 23.69 4.79 -10.60
N PHE A 6 23.06 5.14 -9.49
CA PHE A 6 21.78 5.85 -9.48
C PHE A 6 22.03 7.35 -9.56
N SER A 7 21.56 7.98 -10.63
CA SER A 7 21.65 9.43 -10.83
C SER A 7 20.37 9.96 -11.47
N HIS A 8 19.77 10.99 -10.86
CA HIS A 8 18.55 11.57 -11.40
C HIS A 8 18.76 12.21 -12.78
N TYR A 9 19.96 12.74 -13.04
CA TYR A 9 20.34 13.40 -14.29
C TYR A 9 21.55 12.72 -14.95
N TYR A 10 21.55 12.68 -16.28
CA TYR A 10 22.63 12.13 -17.10
C TYR A 10 22.59 12.79 -18.50
N PRO A 11 23.71 12.88 -19.25
CA PRO A 11 23.71 13.41 -20.62
C PRO A 11 22.55 12.85 -21.45
N PRO A 12 21.89 13.64 -22.31
CA PRO A 12 22.33 14.92 -22.86
C PRO A 12 22.09 16.15 -21.97
N GLU A 13 21.65 15.98 -20.72
CA GLU A 13 21.58 17.09 -19.78
C GLU A 13 22.97 17.64 -19.47
N VAL A 14 23.14 18.96 -19.61
CA VAL A 14 24.44 19.64 -19.48
C VAL A 14 24.69 20.22 -18.07
N ASN A 15 23.84 19.88 -17.10
CA ASN A 15 24.01 20.34 -15.73
C ASN A 15 25.15 19.60 -15.02
N ALA A 16 25.68 20.20 -13.96
CA ALA A 16 26.84 19.68 -13.23
C ALA A 16 26.67 18.22 -12.75
N PRO A 17 25.52 17.79 -12.19
CA PRO A 17 25.32 16.38 -11.80
C PRO A 17 25.46 15.40 -12.97
N ALA A 18 24.82 15.69 -14.12
CA ALA A 18 24.88 14.82 -15.29
C ALA A 18 26.31 14.71 -15.86
N SER A 19 26.98 15.86 -16.04
CA SER A 19 28.35 15.90 -16.54
C SER A 19 29.30 15.08 -15.66
N ARG A 20 29.26 15.29 -14.35
CA ARG A 20 30.14 14.61 -13.40
C ARG A 20 29.89 13.11 -13.37
N THR A 21 28.63 12.69 -13.32
CA THR A 21 28.29 11.26 -13.31
C THR A 21 28.75 10.59 -14.60
N SER A 22 28.54 11.22 -15.76
CA SER A 22 29.04 10.71 -17.04
C SER A 22 30.55 10.59 -17.06
N GLU A 23 31.30 11.63 -16.69
CA GLU A 23 32.77 11.60 -16.66
C GLU A 23 33.32 10.45 -15.79
N HIS A 24 32.79 10.27 -14.58
CA HIS A 24 33.18 9.16 -13.71
C HIS A 24 32.85 7.80 -14.35
N CYS A 25 31.60 7.63 -14.82
CA CYS A 25 31.15 6.35 -15.36
C CYS A 25 31.89 5.97 -16.64
N CYS A 26 32.13 6.91 -17.55
CA CYS A 26 32.88 6.68 -18.78
C CYS A 26 34.35 6.36 -18.48
N ARG A 27 34.98 7.03 -17.50
CA ARG A 27 36.34 6.69 -17.06
C ARG A 27 36.41 5.26 -16.53
N TRP A 28 35.48 4.87 -15.66
CA TRP A 28 35.44 3.51 -15.11
C TRP A 28 35.14 2.45 -16.18
N ALA A 29 34.28 2.77 -17.15
CA ALA A 29 34.04 1.89 -18.30
C ALA A 29 35.30 1.70 -19.15
N ARG A 30 36.03 2.78 -19.45
CA ARG A 30 37.33 2.75 -20.16
C ARG A 30 38.41 2.00 -19.38
N ALA A 31 38.33 1.97 -18.05
CA ALA A 31 39.18 1.15 -17.19
C ALA A 31 38.79 -0.36 -17.18
N GLY A 32 37.79 -0.78 -17.97
CA GLY A 32 37.40 -2.17 -18.15
C GLY A 32 36.27 -2.65 -17.22
N HIS A 33 35.54 -1.74 -16.57
CA HIS A 33 34.42 -2.09 -15.68
C HIS A 33 33.08 -2.08 -16.43
N GLU A 34 32.16 -2.97 -16.06
CA GLU A 34 30.79 -2.93 -16.58
C GLU A 34 30.01 -1.89 -15.76
N VAL A 35 29.77 -0.72 -16.35
CA VAL A 35 29.09 0.39 -15.67
C VAL A 35 27.67 0.55 -16.22
N THR A 36 26.70 0.58 -15.31
CA THR A 36 25.30 0.86 -15.62
C THR A 36 24.83 2.10 -14.85
N VAL A 37 24.31 3.10 -15.55
CA VAL A 37 23.68 4.28 -14.96
C VAL A 37 22.17 4.14 -15.02
N ILE A 38 21.50 4.32 -13.90
CA ILE A 38 20.04 4.38 -13.81
C ILE A 38 19.63 5.84 -13.67
N THR A 39 18.79 6.33 -14.57
CA THR A 39 18.45 7.75 -14.68
C THR A 39 17.05 8.00 -15.24
N CYS A 40 16.69 9.26 -15.45
CA CYS A 40 15.40 9.69 -16.00
C CYS A 40 15.48 9.99 -17.50
N ALA A 41 14.33 10.18 -18.15
CA ALA A 41 14.32 10.84 -19.45
C ALA A 41 14.82 12.30 -19.30
N PRO A 42 15.70 12.80 -20.19
CA PRO A 42 16.30 14.12 -20.06
C PRO A 42 15.23 15.21 -20.15
N ASN A 43 15.16 16.08 -19.15
CA ASN A 43 14.09 17.08 -19.04
C ASN A 43 14.50 18.38 -18.34
N HIS A 44 15.64 18.41 -17.66
CA HIS A 44 16.09 19.58 -16.93
C HIS A 44 16.56 20.71 -17.87
N PRO A 45 16.29 22.00 -17.59
CA PRO A 45 15.53 22.55 -16.46
C PRO A 45 14.03 22.75 -16.76
N SER A 46 13.62 22.62 -18.02
CA SER A 46 12.29 23.02 -18.49
C SER A 46 11.16 22.08 -18.01
N GLY A 47 11.50 20.88 -17.54
CA GLY A 47 10.53 19.84 -17.22
C GLY A 47 9.84 19.25 -18.45
N LYS A 48 10.35 19.54 -19.65
CA LYS A 48 9.90 18.96 -20.91
C LYS A 48 10.96 17.99 -21.41
N VAL A 49 10.53 16.82 -21.85
CA VAL A 49 11.43 15.81 -22.40
C VAL A 49 12.15 16.37 -23.63
N TYR A 50 13.47 16.19 -23.70
CA TYR A 50 14.27 16.67 -24.83
C TYR A 50 13.82 16.02 -26.14
N ALA A 51 14.02 16.74 -27.24
CA ALA A 51 13.77 16.21 -28.58
C ALA A 51 14.53 14.90 -28.80
N GLY A 52 13.87 13.90 -29.38
CA GLY A 52 14.42 12.56 -29.59
C GLY A 52 14.22 11.58 -28.42
N TYR A 53 13.80 12.05 -27.24
CA TYR A 53 13.54 11.20 -26.07
C TYR A 53 12.05 11.03 -25.79
N LYS A 54 11.70 9.94 -25.12
CA LYS A 54 10.34 9.63 -24.66
C LYS A 54 10.36 9.17 -23.21
N ASN A 55 9.34 9.55 -22.44
CA ASN A 55 9.22 9.17 -21.04
C ASN A 55 8.59 7.77 -20.90
N HIS A 56 9.37 6.72 -21.12
CA HIS A 56 8.93 5.32 -21.04
C HIS A 56 9.19 4.70 -19.67
N LEU A 57 8.43 3.65 -19.32
CA LEU A 57 8.62 2.89 -18.08
C LEU A 57 10.05 2.32 -17.92
N TYR A 58 10.66 1.93 -19.04
CA TYR A 58 12.00 1.37 -19.09
C TYR A 58 12.57 1.54 -20.51
N GLN A 59 13.74 2.14 -20.62
CA GLN A 59 14.50 2.28 -21.87
C GLN A 59 15.98 2.05 -21.58
N MET A 60 16.69 1.40 -22.50
CA MET A 60 18.13 1.15 -22.40
C MET A 60 18.84 1.71 -23.63
N GLU A 61 19.98 2.36 -23.40
CA GLU A 61 20.89 2.84 -24.42
C GLU A 61 22.35 2.65 -23.96
N MET A 62 23.30 2.79 -24.90
CA MET A 62 24.73 2.76 -24.62
C MET A 62 25.31 4.14 -24.89
N ASP A 63 26.06 4.69 -23.94
CA ASP A 63 26.73 5.99 -24.03
C ASP A 63 28.20 5.81 -23.62
N ASP A 64 29.14 5.97 -24.56
CA ASP A 64 30.59 5.90 -24.30
C ASP A 64 31.07 4.67 -23.47
N GLY A 65 30.45 3.50 -23.72
CA GLY A 65 30.75 2.25 -23.02
C GLY A 65 29.99 2.07 -21.70
N VAL A 66 29.14 3.02 -21.32
CA VAL A 66 28.23 2.97 -20.16
C VAL A 66 26.85 2.52 -20.61
N ARG A 67 26.26 1.55 -19.90
CA ARG A 67 24.86 1.15 -20.11
C ARG A 67 23.95 2.14 -19.38
N VAL A 68 23.11 2.87 -20.09
CA VAL A 68 22.19 3.85 -19.51
C VAL A 68 20.77 3.28 -19.54
N ILE A 69 20.16 3.16 -18.36
CA ILE A 69 18.76 2.75 -18.21
C ILE A 69 17.95 3.96 -17.76
N ARG A 70 17.04 4.41 -18.63
CA ARG A 70 16.12 5.52 -18.36
C ARG A 70 14.77 4.98 -17.90
N LEU A 71 14.29 5.48 -16.77
CA LEU A 71 13.02 5.09 -16.18
C LEU A 71 12.01 6.23 -16.26
N TRP A 72 10.73 5.84 -16.23
CA TRP A 72 9.64 6.81 -16.18
C TRP A 72 9.71 7.61 -14.89
N THR A 73 9.56 8.93 -15.02
CA THR A 73 9.44 9.84 -13.88
C THR A 73 8.41 10.92 -14.16
N PHE A 74 7.83 11.47 -13.11
CA PHE A 74 6.92 12.60 -13.19
C PHE A 74 7.68 13.85 -13.63
N MET A 75 7.33 14.39 -14.80
CA MET A 75 7.99 15.54 -15.40
C MET A 75 7.37 16.83 -14.86
N ALA A 76 8.19 17.71 -14.32
CA ALA A 76 7.76 19.01 -13.81
C ALA A 76 8.87 20.05 -14.04
N ALA A 77 8.46 21.25 -14.48
CA ALA A 77 9.38 22.38 -14.59
C ALA A 77 9.95 22.76 -13.22
N ASN A 78 11.20 23.24 -13.19
CA ASN A 78 11.90 23.63 -11.97
C ASN A 78 11.44 25.00 -11.40
N GLU A 79 10.12 25.25 -11.40
CA GLU A 79 9.51 26.52 -10.97
C GLU A 79 8.78 26.40 -9.63
N ARG A 80 8.17 25.25 -9.34
CA ARG A 80 7.32 25.03 -8.14
C ARG A 80 7.86 23.89 -7.27
N PHE A 81 8.03 24.15 -5.97
CA PHE A 81 8.58 23.21 -4.99
C PHE A 81 7.90 21.83 -5.02
N LEU A 82 6.56 21.80 -5.00
CA LEU A 82 5.80 20.53 -4.94
C LEU A 82 6.00 19.68 -6.20
N GLY A 83 5.98 20.29 -7.39
CA GLY A 83 6.21 19.59 -8.65
C GLY A 83 7.61 18.95 -8.69
N ARG A 84 8.61 19.66 -8.19
CA ARG A 84 9.99 19.16 -8.08
C ARG A 84 10.11 18.00 -7.09
N THR A 85 9.46 18.09 -5.93
CA THR A 85 9.43 16.99 -4.95
C THR A 85 8.76 15.75 -5.54
N LEU A 86 7.65 15.90 -6.28
CA LEU A 86 6.99 14.78 -6.95
C LEU A 86 7.86 14.15 -8.04
N ASN A 87 8.60 14.96 -8.81
CA ASN A 87 9.59 14.47 -9.79
C ASN A 87 10.62 13.55 -9.09
N TYR A 88 11.28 14.04 -8.04
CA TYR A 88 12.30 13.27 -7.33
C TYR A 88 11.73 12.04 -6.60
N ALA A 89 10.56 12.15 -5.98
CA ALA A 89 9.92 11.01 -5.31
C ALA A 89 9.49 9.93 -6.32
N SER A 90 8.98 10.32 -7.50
CA SER A 90 8.60 9.37 -8.55
C SER A 90 9.79 8.56 -9.08
N TYR A 91 10.99 9.14 -9.11
CA TYR A 91 12.21 8.42 -9.46
C TYR A 91 12.52 7.28 -8.48
N LEU A 92 12.44 7.52 -7.17
CA LEU A 92 12.65 6.47 -6.17
C LEU A 92 11.62 5.34 -6.31
N VAL A 93 10.36 5.67 -6.63
CA VAL A 93 9.32 4.67 -6.90
C VAL A 93 9.67 3.88 -8.16
N ALA A 94 10.04 4.55 -9.25
CA ALA A 94 10.40 3.90 -10.51
C ALA A 94 11.60 2.97 -10.35
N VAL A 95 12.65 3.39 -9.65
CA VAL A 95 13.82 2.55 -9.34
C VAL A 95 13.39 1.34 -8.50
N SER A 96 12.59 1.55 -7.45
CA SER A 96 12.09 0.46 -6.60
C SER A 96 11.35 -0.61 -7.40
N LEU A 97 10.52 -0.19 -8.37
CA LEU A 97 9.75 -1.09 -9.24
C LEU A 97 10.62 -1.76 -10.32
N ALA A 98 11.61 -1.05 -10.86
CA ALA A 98 12.51 -1.57 -11.88
C ALA A 98 13.60 -2.49 -11.30
N LEU A 99 13.90 -2.36 -10.00
CA LEU A 99 15.03 -3.03 -9.36
C LEU A 99 15.15 -4.53 -9.66
N PRO A 100 14.09 -5.36 -9.66
CA PRO A 100 14.20 -6.77 -10.01
C PRO A 100 14.80 -7.01 -11.41
N ARG A 101 14.49 -6.13 -12.36
CA ARG A 101 14.97 -6.17 -13.76
C ARG A 101 16.36 -5.54 -13.96
N LEU A 102 16.85 -4.76 -13.00
CA LEU A 102 18.17 -4.15 -13.09
C LEU A 102 19.30 -5.19 -12.97
N PRO A 103 20.44 -5.00 -13.67
CA PRO A 103 21.55 -5.94 -13.65
C PRO A 103 22.11 -6.15 -12.24
N ALA A 104 22.75 -7.29 -12.04
CA ALA A 104 23.47 -7.55 -10.79
C ALA A 104 24.69 -6.62 -10.68
N ALA A 105 24.96 -6.13 -9.47
CA ALA A 105 26.05 -5.20 -9.21
C ALA A 105 26.95 -5.72 -8.08
N ASP A 106 28.26 -5.58 -8.27
CA ASP A 106 29.25 -5.83 -7.22
C ASP A 106 29.28 -4.68 -6.20
N VAL A 107 28.92 -3.48 -6.64
CA VAL A 107 28.74 -2.28 -5.80
C VAL A 107 27.70 -1.35 -6.45
N VAL A 108 26.89 -0.70 -5.62
CA VAL A 108 25.94 0.34 -6.06
C VAL A 108 26.35 1.70 -5.52
N VAL A 109 26.16 2.74 -6.32
CA VAL A 109 26.41 4.13 -5.96
C VAL A 109 25.11 4.92 -6.12
N SER A 110 24.79 5.79 -5.18
CA SER A 110 23.72 6.78 -5.34
C SER A 110 24.19 8.16 -4.90
N THR A 111 23.70 9.21 -5.57
CA THR A 111 24.19 10.58 -5.39
C THR A 111 23.10 11.57 -4.96
N SER A 112 23.49 12.55 -4.14
CA SER A 112 22.73 13.78 -3.87
C SER A 112 23.17 14.90 -4.86
N PRO A 113 22.41 16.01 -5.04
CA PRO A 113 21.44 16.62 -4.12
C PRO A 113 19.99 16.17 -4.29
N GLN A 114 19.67 15.34 -5.29
CA GLN A 114 18.32 14.78 -5.40
C GLN A 114 18.12 13.75 -4.28
N PHE A 115 17.59 14.20 -3.14
CA PHE A 115 17.47 13.41 -1.90
C PHE A 115 16.94 11.98 -2.12
N PHE A 116 15.86 11.85 -2.89
CA PHE A 116 15.24 10.56 -3.19
C PHE A 116 16.09 9.67 -4.12
N CYS A 117 16.96 10.25 -4.95
CA CYS A 117 17.96 9.51 -5.71
C CYS A 117 19.05 8.94 -4.78
N GLY A 118 19.51 9.72 -3.80
CA GLY A 118 20.38 9.22 -2.72
C GLY A 118 19.79 7.99 -2.02
N LEU A 119 18.50 8.04 -1.66
CA LEU A 119 17.77 6.93 -1.01
C LEU A 119 17.57 5.69 -1.91
N ALA A 120 17.68 5.82 -3.23
CA ALA A 120 17.55 4.67 -4.13
C ALA A 120 18.61 3.58 -3.85
N GLY A 121 19.81 3.99 -3.42
CA GLY A 121 20.87 3.08 -3.02
C GLY A 121 20.55 2.26 -1.76
N LEU A 122 19.82 2.83 -0.80
CA LEU A 122 19.32 2.10 0.38
C LEU A 122 18.37 0.97 -0.04
N VAL A 123 17.42 1.26 -0.93
CA VAL A 123 16.49 0.25 -1.45
C VAL A 123 17.23 -0.84 -2.23
N ALA A 124 18.18 -0.44 -3.07
CA ALA A 124 19.03 -1.36 -3.82
C ALA A 124 19.84 -2.27 -2.90
N ARG A 125 20.45 -1.72 -1.85
CA ARG A 125 21.15 -2.47 -0.80
C ARG A 125 20.23 -3.48 -0.12
N SER A 126 19.05 -3.06 0.33
CA SER A 126 18.13 -3.94 1.06
C SER A 126 17.63 -5.11 0.20
N LEU A 127 17.36 -4.88 -1.09
CA LEU A 127 16.74 -5.88 -1.97
C LEU A 127 17.75 -6.71 -2.79
N LYS A 128 18.80 -6.08 -3.33
CA LYS A 128 19.85 -6.78 -4.12
C LYS A 128 21.03 -7.25 -3.27
N ARG A 129 21.15 -6.77 -2.01
CA ARG A 129 22.27 -7.04 -1.08
C ARG A 129 23.62 -6.56 -1.59
N SER A 130 23.65 -5.70 -2.60
CA SER A 130 24.90 -5.10 -3.09
C SER A 130 25.43 -4.09 -2.06
N PRO A 131 26.76 -4.08 -1.81
CA PRO A 131 27.40 -3.02 -1.07
C PRO A 131 27.07 -1.65 -1.65
N TRP A 132 26.83 -0.67 -0.80
CA TRP A 132 26.31 0.64 -1.18
C TRP A 132 27.22 1.77 -0.75
N VAL A 133 27.60 2.59 -1.73
CA VAL A 133 28.29 3.86 -1.53
C VAL A 133 27.31 5.01 -1.74
N LEU A 134 27.14 5.85 -0.73
CA LEU A 134 26.30 7.04 -0.79
C LEU A 134 27.17 8.28 -1.02
N GLU A 135 26.93 9.00 -2.12
CA GLU A 135 27.65 10.22 -2.48
C GLU A 135 26.86 11.46 -2.06
N ILE A 136 27.44 12.27 -1.17
CA ILE A 136 26.86 13.50 -0.61
C ILE A 136 27.48 14.71 -1.26
N ARG A 137 26.65 15.42 -2.04
CA ARG A 137 27.03 16.63 -2.78
C ARG A 137 26.42 17.91 -2.21
N ASP A 138 25.29 17.80 -1.51
CA ASP A 138 24.69 18.83 -0.66
C ASP A 138 24.11 18.18 0.60
N LEU A 139 24.17 18.88 1.73
CA LEU A 139 23.50 18.49 2.98
C LEU A 139 21.99 18.75 2.84
N TRP A 140 21.23 17.70 2.58
CA TRP A 140 19.77 17.75 2.41
C TRP A 140 19.13 16.95 3.55
N PRO A 141 18.25 17.56 4.37
CA PRO A 141 17.42 18.73 4.03
C PRO A 141 17.94 20.12 4.50
N GLU A 142 19.13 20.25 5.12
CA GLU A 142 19.65 21.54 5.64
C GLU A 142 19.66 22.65 4.56
N SER A 143 20.28 22.36 3.40
CA SER A 143 20.48 23.30 2.30
C SER A 143 19.17 23.88 1.72
N ILE A 144 18.07 23.13 1.72
CA ILE A 144 16.78 23.64 1.21
C ILE A 144 16.09 24.58 2.19
N VAL A 145 16.35 24.42 3.49
CA VAL A 145 15.88 25.35 4.53
C VAL A 145 16.67 26.65 4.45
N THR A 146 17.99 26.60 4.26
CA THR A 146 18.86 27.79 4.16
C THR A 146 18.45 28.73 3.03
N VAL A 147 18.06 28.20 1.88
CA VAL A 147 17.61 29.02 0.73
C VAL A 147 16.14 29.46 0.83
N GLY A 148 15.48 29.22 1.96
CA GLY A 148 14.11 29.65 2.24
C GLY A 148 13.01 28.88 1.49
N ALA A 149 13.37 27.80 0.80
CA ALA A 149 12.43 27.04 -0.04
C ALA A 149 11.56 26.04 0.75
N MET A 150 11.85 25.80 2.03
CA MET A 150 11.06 24.95 2.92
C MET A 150 11.05 25.50 4.35
N ARG A 151 9.88 25.51 4.99
CA ARG A 151 9.73 25.92 6.40
C ARG A 151 9.99 24.73 7.34
N LYS A 152 10.45 25.01 8.56
CA LYS A 152 10.56 24.00 9.63
C LYS A 152 9.18 23.40 9.93
N GLY A 153 9.11 22.08 10.06
CA GLY A 153 7.83 21.37 10.24
C GLY A 153 7.97 19.84 10.20
N LEU A 154 6.85 19.13 10.11
CA LEU A 154 6.84 17.65 10.10
C LEU A 154 7.53 17.05 8.88
N ALA A 155 7.39 17.66 7.71
CA ALA A 155 8.04 17.19 6.49
C ALA A 155 9.58 17.22 6.62
N LEU A 156 10.13 18.28 7.22
CA LEU A 156 11.56 18.38 7.52
C LEU A 156 12.03 17.26 8.45
N ARG A 157 11.30 16.99 9.55
CA ARG A 157 11.63 15.90 10.48
C ARG A 157 11.65 14.51 9.84
N VAL A 158 10.76 14.27 8.87
CA VAL A 158 10.76 13.00 8.11
C VAL A 158 11.98 12.91 7.19
N LEU A 159 12.37 14.02 6.55
CA LEU A 159 13.55 14.06 5.71
C LEU A 159 14.84 13.87 6.54
N GLU A 160 14.95 14.52 7.70
CA GLU A 160 16.06 14.33 8.65
C GLU A 160 16.16 12.87 9.13
N TRP A 161 15.02 12.24 9.44
CA TRP A 161 15.00 10.82 9.81
C TRP A 161 15.46 9.90 8.67
N LEU A 162 15.03 10.17 7.44
CA LEU A 162 15.44 9.41 6.25
C LEU A 162 16.93 9.62 5.92
N GLU A 163 17.43 10.84 6.10
CA GLU A 163 18.85 11.18 5.95
C GLU A 163 19.70 10.38 6.94
N HIS A 164 19.34 10.42 8.23
CA HIS A 164 20.03 9.66 9.26
C HIS A 164 20.03 8.16 8.95
N LEU A 165 18.90 7.62 8.49
CA LEU A 165 18.80 6.21 8.10
C LEU A 165 19.72 5.89 6.90
N ALA A 166 19.86 6.80 5.94
CA ALA A 166 20.77 6.65 4.80
C ALA A 166 22.24 6.62 5.24
N TYR A 167 22.67 7.56 6.09
CA TYR A 167 24.03 7.60 6.64
C TYR A 167 24.34 6.36 7.45
N ARG A 168 23.42 5.93 8.32
CA ARG A 168 23.58 4.72 9.13
C ARG A 168 23.83 3.46 8.30
N HIS A 169 23.07 3.26 7.22
CA HIS A 169 23.10 2.02 6.46
C HIS A 169 24.08 1.96 5.29
N ALA A 170 24.62 3.10 4.83
CA ALA A 170 25.66 3.13 3.79
C ALA A 170 26.93 2.37 4.24
N ASP A 171 27.55 1.59 3.35
CA ASP A 171 28.83 0.92 3.64
C ASP A 171 30.00 1.89 3.51
N ARG A 172 29.91 2.85 2.58
CA ARG A 172 30.80 4.01 2.47
C ARG A 172 30.00 5.26 2.15
N ILE A 173 30.46 6.41 2.64
CA ILE A 173 29.89 7.73 2.36
C ILE A 173 30.98 8.58 1.72
N VAL A 174 30.72 9.05 0.50
CA VAL A 174 31.64 9.93 -0.24
C VAL A 174 31.15 11.36 -0.11
N SER A 175 31.87 12.18 0.64
CA SER A 175 31.60 13.60 0.80
C SER A 175 32.34 14.43 -0.24
N VAL A 176 31.70 15.50 -0.73
CA VAL A 176 32.32 16.45 -1.66
C VAL A 176 33.23 17.49 -0.99
N THR A 177 33.09 17.73 0.31
CA THR A 177 33.90 18.69 1.06
C THR A 177 34.31 18.13 2.42
N ASN A 178 35.40 18.65 2.99
CA ASN A 178 35.78 18.31 4.37
C ASN A 178 34.77 18.92 5.36
N SER A 179 34.20 20.07 5.02
CA SER A 179 33.23 20.79 5.86
C SER A 179 31.92 20.01 6.11
N PHE A 180 31.57 19.03 5.28
CA PHE A 180 30.42 18.17 5.52
C PHE A 180 30.72 16.99 6.45
N VAL A 181 32.00 16.63 6.64
CA VAL A 181 32.40 15.45 7.42
C VAL A 181 31.87 15.52 8.87
N PRO A 182 32.02 16.64 9.63
CA PRO A 182 31.50 16.71 10.99
C PRO A 182 29.99 16.47 11.07
N HIS A 183 29.23 17.08 10.17
CA HIS A 183 27.77 16.90 10.13
C HIS A 183 27.37 15.47 9.77
N ILE A 184 28.05 14.85 8.79
CA ILE A 184 27.78 13.46 8.42
C ILE A 184 28.13 12.56 9.61
N ALA A 185 29.28 12.77 10.25
CA ALA A 185 29.78 12.01 11.41
C ALA A 185 28.81 12.04 12.60
N GLU A 186 28.24 13.20 12.93
CA GLU A 186 27.20 13.34 13.98
C GLU A 186 25.98 12.43 13.76
N HIS A 187 25.67 12.11 12.50
CA HIS A 187 24.52 11.32 12.09
C HIS A 187 24.91 9.93 11.57
N CYS A 188 26.11 9.49 11.90
CA CYS A 188 26.74 8.31 11.33
C CYS A 188 27.42 7.49 12.42
N ASP A 189 26.96 6.26 12.65
CA ASP A 189 27.49 5.39 13.72
C ASP A 189 28.97 4.97 13.56
N ASP A 190 29.63 5.28 12.44
CA ASP A 190 31.04 4.92 12.18
C ASP A 190 31.70 5.95 11.26
N GLU A 191 32.59 6.80 11.77
CA GLU A 191 33.25 7.83 10.96
C GLU A 191 34.18 7.24 9.88
N ARG A 192 34.68 6.00 10.06
CA ARG A 192 35.66 5.37 9.15
C ARG A 192 35.08 5.05 7.77
N LYS A 193 33.75 5.05 7.63
CA LYS A 193 33.10 4.91 6.31
C LYS A 193 33.05 6.22 5.52
N ILE A 194 33.39 7.36 6.11
CA ILE A 194 33.37 8.67 5.43
C ILE A 194 34.71 8.88 4.70
N VAL A 195 34.64 9.20 3.41
CA VAL A 195 35.79 9.54 2.57
C VAL A 195 35.48 10.82 1.80
N VAL A 196 36.49 11.65 1.56
CA VAL A 196 36.31 12.93 0.85
C VAL A 196 36.85 12.84 -0.56
N ILE A 197 35.97 13.02 -1.55
CA ILE A 197 36.31 13.16 -2.98
C ILE A 197 35.73 14.48 -3.47
N LYS A 198 36.57 15.51 -3.47
CA LYS A 198 36.21 16.86 -3.92
C LYS A 198 35.87 16.86 -5.41
N ASN A 199 35.21 17.93 -5.86
CA ASN A 199 35.09 18.19 -7.29
C ASN A 199 36.49 18.48 -7.89
N GLY A 200 36.60 18.31 -9.21
CA GLY A 200 37.81 18.58 -9.97
C GLY A 200 37.52 19.17 -11.34
N VAL A 201 38.45 19.05 -12.27
CA VAL A 201 38.29 19.52 -13.65
C VAL A 201 38.90 18.54 -14.64
N ASP A 202 38.27 18.42 -15.80
CA ASP A 202 38.83 17.68 -16.92
C ASP A 202 39.89 18.54 -17.61
N LEU A 203 41.16 18.26 -17.30
CA LEU A 203 42.31 18.95 -17.88
C LEU A 203 42.51 18.67 -19.38
N GLY A 204 41.86 17.64 -19.93
CA GLY A 204 41.84 17.37 -21.36
C GLY A 204 40.92 18.34 -22.12
N LEU A 205 39.79 18.71 -21.49
CA LEU A 205 38.84 19.67 -22.03
C LEU A 205 39.24 21.13 -21.77
N PHE A 206 39.61 21.47 -20.54
CA PHE A 206 39.94 22.84 -20.12
C PHE A 206 41.42 23.13 -20.34
N LYS A 207 41.77 23.33 -21.62
CA LYS A 207 43.07 23.80 -22.08
C LYS A 207 42.89 25.08 -22.90
N GLU A 208 43.94 25.90 -22.94
CA GLU A 208 43.91 27.16 -23.70
C GLU A 208 43.64 26.86 -25.19
N PRO A 209 42.60 27.43 -25.80
CA PRO A 209 42.31 27.22 -27.21
C PRO A 209 43.27 28.04 -28.09
N GLU A 210 43.64 27.50 -29.26
CA GLU A 210 44.53 28.17 -30.23
C GLU A 210 43.99 29.55 -30.69
N ARG A 211 42.67 29.77 -30.61
CA ARG A 211 41.97 30.99 -31.06
C ARG A 211 41.46 31.89 -29.93
N ALA A 212 42.08 31.87 -28.75
CA ALA A 212 41.64 32.65 -27.57
C ALA A 212 41.38 34.16 -27.87
N ALA A 213 42.28 34.80 -28.62
CA ALA A 213 42.16 36.22 -28.97
C ALA A 213 41.00 36.52 -29.93
N ASP A 214 40.66 35.58 -30.82
CA ASP A 214 39.54 35.72 -31.74
C ASP A 214 38.21 35.63 -31.00
N ILE A 215 38.10 34.73 -30.03
CA ILE A 215 36.88 34.55 -29.22
C ILE A 215 36.55 35.83 -28.43
N LYS A 216 37.57 36.49 -27.86
CA LYS A 216 37.39 37.78 -27.16
C LYS A 216 36.89 38.89 -28.10
N ARG A 217 37.29 38.84 -29.39
CA ARG A 217 36.84 39.76 -30.44
C ARG A 217 35.41 39.48 -30.88
N GLU A 218 35.07 38.22 -31.12
CA GLU A 218 33.71 37.77 -31.51
C GLU A 218 32.66 38.12 -30.43
N LEU A 219 33.05 38.14 -29.16
CA LEU A 219 32.20 38.54 -28.04
C LEU A 219 32.11 40.07 -27.84
N GLY A 220 32.82 40.88 -28.63
CA GLY A 220 32.83 42.34 -28.51
C GLY A 220 33.57 42.87 -27.27
N LEU A 221 34.49 42.07 -26.72
CA LEU A 221 35.23 42.36 -25.48
C LEU A 221 36.70 42.72 -25.72
N ASN A 222 37.08 42.97 -26.98
CA ASN A 222 38.46 43.28 -27.34
C ASN A 222 38.93 44.58 -26.66
N GLY A 223 40.18 44.58 -26.17
CA GLY A 223 40.77 45.72 -25.47
C GLY A 223 40.21 46.00 -24.06
N ARG A 224 39.33 45.14 -23.53
CA ARG A 224 38.77 45.25 -22.17
C ARG A 224 39.32 44.16 -21.25
N PHE A 225 39.45 44.50 -19.97
CA PHE A 225 39.63 43.59 -18.85
C PHE A 225 38.26 43.04 -18.43
N VAL A 226 38.07 41.73 -18.57
CA VAL A 226 36.78 41.04 -18.46
C VAL A 226 36.71 40.28 -17.13
N ALA A 227 35.82 40.73 -16.25
CA ALA A 227 35.45 40.04 -15.02
C ALA A 227 34.18 39.19 -15.24
N ALA A 228 34.31 37.87 -15.29
CA ALA A 228 33.22 36.99 -15.69
C ALA A 228 32.69 36.13 -14.53
N TYR A 229 31.37 36.15 -14.33
CA TYR A 229 30.65 35.10 -13.61
C TYR A 229 30.15 34.07 -14.61
N VAL A 230 30.54 32.81 -14.43
CA VAL A 230 30.11 31.68 -15.28
C VAL A 230 29.34 30.68 -14.43
N GLY A 231 28.08 30.39 -14.77
CA GLY A 231 27.28 29.38 -14.07
C GLY A 231 25.80 29.76 -13.89
N THR A 232 25.12 29.09 -12.96
CA THR A 232 23.68 29.26 -12.74
C THR A 232 23.33 30.65 -12.20
N HIS A 233 22.40 31.37 -12.84
CA HIS A 233 21.82 32.60 -12.32
C HIS A 233 20.74 32.30 -11.27
N GLY A 234 21.17 31.76 -10.13
CA GLY A 234 20.30 31.32 -9.03
C GLY A 234 20.31 32.26 -7.82
N MET A 235 19.28 32.13 -6.97
CA MET A 235 19.06 32.96 -5.78
C MET A 235 20.23 32.94 -4.77
N ALA A 236 21.00 31.84 -4.75
CA ALA A 236 22.14 31.64 -3.84
C ALA A 236 23.35 32.53 -4.17
N HIS A 237 23.45 33.09 -5.38
CA HIS A 237 24.69 33.69 -5.88
C HIS A 237 24.82 35.20 -5.66
N GLY A 238 23.74 35.89 -5.25
CA GLY A 238 23.79 37.33 -4.94
C GLY A 238 24.30 38.20 -6.10
N LEU A 239 23.91 37.88 -7.34
CA LEU A 239 24.49 38.47 -8.56
C LEU A 239 24.22 39.95 -8.76
N ASP A 240 23.30 40.56 -8.01
CA ASP A 240 23.12 42.02 -7.96
C ASP A 240 24.42 42.74 -7.60
N THR A 241 25.25 42.12 -6.75
CA THR A 241 26.56 42.63 -6.34
C THR A 241 27.46 42.94 -7.54
N ILE A 242 27.35 42.16 -8.62
CA ILE A 242 28.12 42.38 -9.86
C ILE A 242 27.61 43.63 -10.58
N LEU A 243 26.29 43.84 -10.63
CA LEU A 243 25.70 45.05 -11.23
C LEU A 243 26.08 46.30 -10.42
N ASP A 244 26.04 46.22 -9.10
CA ASP A 244 26.44 47.30 -8.19
C ASP A 244 27.93 47.63 -8.33
N ALA A 245 28.80 46.63 -8.53
CA ALA A 245 30.23 46.85 -8.80
C ALA A 245 30.48 47.43 -10.20
N ALA A 246 29.74 46.95 -11.21
CA ALA A 246 29.82 47.47 -12.58
C ALA A 246 29.40 48.95 -12.64
N GLU A 247 28.37 49.33 -11.89
CA GLU A 247 27.92 50.71 -11.76
C GLU A 247 29.01 51.63 -11.18
N ARG A 248 29.73 51.17 -10.16
CA ARG A 248 30.87 51.90 -9.56
C ARG A 248 32.04 52.10 -10.52
N LEU A 249 32.23 51.18 -11.46
CA LEU A 249 33.33 51.20 -12.44
C LEU A 249 32.87 51.69 -13.82
N ARG A 250 31.67 52.25 -13.94
CA ARG A 250 31.09 52.72 -15.21
C ARG A 250 31.99 53.73 -15.95
N GLY A 251 32.73 54.55 -15.21
CA GLY A 251 33.66 55.54 -15.77
C GLY A 251 34.95 54.98 -16.38
N ASN A 252 35.23 53.68 -16.26
CA ASN A 252 36.42 53.06 -16.82
C ASN A 252 36.08 52.18 -18.04
N PRO A 253 36.25 52.67 -19.28
CA PRO A 253 35.84 51.95 -20.49
C PRO A 253 36.67 50.69 -20.76
N ARG A 254 37.79 50.50 -20.04
CA ARG A 254 38.63 49.31 -20.14
C ARG A 254 38.08 48.12 -19.34
N ILE A 255 37.06 48.26 -18.50
CA ILE A 255 36.54 47.17 -17.67
C ILE A 255 35.18 46.71 -18.19
N ALA A 256 35.00 45.39 -18.31
CA ALA A 256 33.73 44.77 -18.64
C ALA A 256 33.39 43.65 -17.65
N PHE A 257 32.11 43.51 -17.34
CA PHE A 257 31.56 42.43 -16.54
C PHE A 257 30.76 41.49 -17.44
N GLN A 258 31.01 40.19 -17.32
CA GLN A 258 30.30 39.18 -18.10
C GLN A 258 29.54 38.23 -17.19
N LEU A 259 28.28 37.95 -17.48
CA LEU A 259 27.47 36.94 -16.80
C LEU A 259 27.07 35.89 -17.82
N VAL A 260 27.65 34.68 -17.73
CA VAL A 260 27.44 33.58 -18.66
C VAL A 260 26.65 32.47 -17.99
N GLY A 261 25.41 32.27 -18.42
CA GLY A 261 24.57 31.19 -17.91
C GLY A 261 23.07 31.51 -17.91
N ASP A 262 22.31 30.66 -17.23
CA ASP A 262 20.86 30.81 -17.09
C ASP A 262 20.39 30.41 -15.68
N GLY A 263 19.16 30.75 -15.32
CA GLY A 263 18.58 30.46 -14.02
C GLY A 263 17.45 31.42 -13.65
N ALA A 264 16.85 31.18 -12.48
CA ALA A 264 15.67 31.90 -11.99
C ALA A 264 15.85 33.44 -11.95
N GLU A 265 17.07 33.93 -11.74
CA GLU A 265 17.36 35.36 -11.59
C GLU A 265 17.73 36.05 -12.92
N ARG A 266 17.90 35.32 -14.03
CA ARG A 266 18.40 35.89 -15.29
C ARG A 266 17.52 37.04 -15.79
N ALA A 267 16.21 36.84 -15.83
CA ALA A 267 15.27 37.85 -16.31
C ALA A 267 15.31 39.12 -15.44
N ARG A 268 15.46 38.95 -14.11
CA ARG A 268 15.58 40.06 -13.16
C ARG A 268 16.88 40.85 -13.38
N LEU A 269 18.01 40.17 -13.55
CA LEU A 269 19.31 40.79 -13.81
C LEU A 269 19.33 41.56 -15.14
N ALA A 270 18.74 40.99 -16.20
CA ALA A 270 18.63 41.66 -17.49
C ALA A 270 17.74 42.91 -17.42
N ARG A 271 16.68 42.89 -16.61
CA ARG A 271 15.85 44.06 -16.35
C ARG A 271 16.63 45.15 -15.61
N LEU A 272 17.30 44.80 -14.50
CA LEU A 272 18.11 45.75 -13.71
C LEU A 272 19.24 46.38 -14.54
N LYS A 273 19.92 45.60 -15.40
CA LYS A 273 20.91 46.13 -16.33
C LYS A 273 20.35 47.24 -17.22
N ARG A 274 19.14 47.05 -17.77
CA ARG A 274 18.48 48.04 -18.63
C ARG A 274 18.02 49.26 -17.84
N GLU A 275 17.38 49.06 -16.69
CA GLU A 275 16.90 50.13 -15.82
C GLU A 275 18.04 51.04 -15.33
N ARG A 276 19.25 50.49 -15.16
CA ARG A 276 20.44 51.23 -14.71
C ARG A 276 21.37 51.69 -15.84
N GLU A 277 21.05 51.39 -17.10
CA GLU A 277 21.86 51.75 -18.27
C GLU A 277 23.32 51.29 -18.17
N LEU A 278 23.54 50.03 -17.79
CA LEU A 278 24.88 49.46 -17.62
C LEU A 278 25.41 48.88 -18.94
N ASP A 279 26.24 49.65 -19.66
CA ASP A 279 26.86 49.26 -20.93
C ASP A 279 28.16 48.45 -20.79
N ASN A 280 28.72 48.43 -19.58
CA ASN A 280 29.88 47.62 -19.23
C ASN A 280 29.51 46.21 -18.72
N VAL A 281 28.23 45.81 -18.77
CA VAL A 281 27.76 44.48 -18.38
C VAL A 281 27.27 43.70 -19.60
N PHE A 282 27.67 42.45 -19.75
CA PHE A 282 27.29 41.56 -20.84
C PHE A 282 26.67 40.29 -20.29
N ILE A 283 25.38 40.07 -20.57
CA ILE A 283 24.66 38.86 -20.12
C ILE A 283 24.54 37.90 -21.29
N LEU A 284 25.30 36.81 -21.25
CA LEU A 284 25.25 35.71 -22.22
C LEU A 284 24.39 34.57 -21.66
N GLY A 285 23.65 33.90 -22.55
CA GLY A 285 22.88 32.71 -22.20
C GLY A 285 23.76 31.50 -21.89
N GLN A 286 23.11 30.37 -21.57
CA GLN A 286 23.79 29.09 -21.38
C GLN A 286 24.55 28.66 -22.64
N ARG A 287 25.78 28.15 -22.46
CA ARG A 287 26.63 27.63 -23.53
C ARG A 287 26.85 26.11 -23.37
N PRO A 288 27.01 25.37 -24.48
CA PRO A 288 27.45 23.98 -24.44
C PRO A 288 28.79 23.84 -23.71
N LYS A 289 28.97 22.72 -23.01
CA LYS A 289 30.19 22.47 -22.22
C LYS A 289 31.48 22.52 -23.05
N ALA A 290 31.42 22.09 -24.31
CA ALA A 290 32.55 22.13 -25.24
C ALA A 290 33.00 23.55 -25.61
N GLU A 291 32.13 24.56 -25.50
CA GLU A 291 32.47 25.97 -25.78
C GLU A 291 33.08 26.69 -24.56
N MET A 292 32.98 26.09 -23.36
CA MET A 292 33.39 26.74 -22.12
C MET A 292 34.89 27.11 -22.04
N PRO A 293 35.84 26.31 -22.56
CA PRO A 293 37.23 26.73 -22.64
C PRO A 293 37.41 28.06 -23.39
N GLY A 294 36.61 28.30 -24.44
CA GLY A 294 36.62 29.56 -25.19
C GLY A 294 36.12 30.75 -24.36
N ILE A 295 35.03 30.56 -23.60
CA ILE A 295 34.52 31.58 -22.68
C ILE A 295 35.56 31.93 -21.60
N TRP A 296 36.20 30.92 -21.01
CA TRP A 296 37.26 31.14 -20.02
C TRP A 296 38.49 31.82 -20.62
N ALA A 297 38.87 31.51 -21.86
CA ALA A 297 39.98 32.18 -22.55
C ALA A 297 39.70 33.67 -22.81
N ALA A 298 38.44 34.05 -23.00
CA ALA A 298 38.01 35.45 -23.14
C ALA A 298 37.85 36.20 -21.79
N THR A 299 38.06 35.51 -20.66
CA THR A 299 37.94 36.06 -19.31
C THR A 299 39.32 36.44 -18.77
N ASP A 300 39.44 37.58 -18.08
CA ASP A 300 40.68 37.98 -17.41
C ASP A 300 40.63 37.68 -15.90
N VAL A 301 39.44 37.75 -15.27
CA VAL A 301 39.23 37.34 -13.87
C VAL A 301 37.88 36.64 -13.67
N SER A 302 37.86 35.56 -12.90
CA SER A 302 36.66 34.79 -12.58
C SER A 302 35.98 35.31 -11.32
N LEU A 303 34.67 35.55 -11.39
CA LEU A 303 33.84 36.00 -10.28
C LEU A 303 33.08 34.81 -9.67
N ILE A 304 33.37 34.53 -8.40
CA ILE A 304 32.76 33.41 -7.68
C ILE A 304 32.12 33.93 -6.39
N LEU A 305 30.80 34.10 -6.45
CA LEU A 305 30.00 34.73 -5.39
C LEU A 305 28.90 33.79 -4.88
N LEU A 306 28.66 33.85 -3.57
CA LEU A 306 27.49 33.33 -2.88
C LEU A 306 26.98 34.39 -1.90
N ARG A 307 25.71 34.33 -1.52
CA ARG A 307 25.16 35.18 -0.44
C ARG A 307 25.83 34.86 0.89
N ARG A 308 25.78 35.80 1.84
CA ARG A 308 26.27 35.55 3.20
C ARG A 308 25.35 34.57 3.94
N SER A 309 25.83 33.35 4.18
CA SER A 309 25.14 32.33 4.97
C SER A 309 26.10 31.28 5.53
N ASP A 310 25.83 30.77 6.73
CA ASP A 310 26.64 29.71 7.34
C ASP A 310 26.67 28.41 6.54
N ALA A 311 25.57 28.07 5.85
CA ALA A 311 25.55 26.87 5.00
C ALA A 311 26.52 26.98 3.81
N PHE A 312 26.69 28.19 3.26
CA PHE A 312 27.59 28.42 2.13
C PHE A 312 29.08 28.41 2.51
N LYS A 313 29.41 28.54 3.80
CA LYS A 313 30.78 28.35 4.30
C LYS A 313 31.28 26.91 4.08
N LYS A 314 30.35 25.95 3.96
CA LYS A 314 30.65 24.51 3.85
C LYS A 314 30.81 24.03 2.39
N VAL A 315 30.62 24.90 1.40
CA VAL A 315 30.52 24.54 -0.03
C VAL A 315 31.71 25.06 -0.82
N ILE A 316 32.20 24.26 -1.79
CA ILE A 316 33.22 24.67 -2.76
C ILE A 316 32.58 24.77 -4.16
N PRO A 317 32.42 25.97 -4.74
CA PRO A 317 31.90 26.14 -6.09
C PRO A 317 32.79 25.46 -7.15
N SER A 318 32.23 24.56 -7.95
CA SER A 318 33.01 23.75 -8.92
C SER A 318 33.70 24.56 -10.02
N LYS A 319 33.16 25.73 -10.36
CA LYS A 319 33.74 26.67 -11.34
C LYS A 319 35.09 27.27 -10.92
N MET A 320 35.48 27.14 -9.65
CA MET A 320 36.84 27.45 -9.20
C MET A 320 37.87 26.61 -9.96
N PHE A 321 37.60 25.32 -10.14
CA PHE A 321 38.55 24.40 -10.76
C PHE A 321 38.73 24.68 -12.26
N GLU A 322 37.65 25.05 -12.96
CA GLU A 322 37.72 25.43 -14.38
C GLU A 322 38.49 26.74 -14.57
N ALA A 323 38.20 27.76 -13.76
CA ALA A 323 38.90 29.04 -13.81
C ALA A 323 40.41 28.86 -13.55
N MET A 324 40.76 28.11 -12.50
CA MET A 324 42.15 27.78 -12.17
C MET A 324 42.83 26.98 -13.29
N ALA A 325 42.19 25.96 -13.86
CA ALA A 325 42.77 25.19 -14.98
C ALA A 325 43.06 26.05 -16.21
N MET A 326 42.19 27.03 -16.47
CA MET A 326 42.35 27.99 -17.56
C MET A 326 43.27 29.17 -17.20
N ARG A 327 43.96 29.15 -16.05
CA ARG A 327 44.85 30.23 -15.56
C ARG A 327 44.13 31.57 -15.33
N ARG A 328 42.88 31.54 -14.90
CA ARG A 328 42.12 32.76 -14.59
C ARG A 328 42.17 33.02 -13.08
N PRO A 329 42.69 34.17 -12.61
CA PRO A 329 42.62 34.54 -11.20
C PRO A 329 41.16 34.63 -10.76
N ILE A 330 40.92 34.39 -9.46
CA ILE A 330 39.57 34.36 -8.89
C ILE A 330 39.36 35.54 -7.94
N ILE A 331 38.23 36.22 -8.06
CA ILE A 331 37.68 37.06 -6.99
C ILE A 331 36.57 36.27 -6.31
N LEU A 332 36.79 35.91 -5.05
CA LEU A 332 35.93 35.00 -4.30
C LEU A 332 35.15 35.76 -3.21
N GLY A 333 33.84 35.86 -3.39
CA GLY A 333 32.89 36.33 -2.38
C GLY A 333 32.23 35.17 -1.65
N VAL A 334 33.03 34.23 -1.16
CA VAL A 334 32.59 33.03 -0.43
C VAL A 334 33.51 32.84 0.78
N GLU A 335 32.94 32.59 1.94
CA GLU A 335 33.66 32.31 3.18
C GLU A 335 33.88 30.78 3.36
N GLY A 336 34.67 30.37 4.36
CA GLY A 336 34.86 28.95 4.70
C GLY A 336 35.81 28.18 3.77
N GLU A 337 35.54 26.91 3.49
CA GLU A 337 36.52 26.01 2.84
C GLU A 337 36.93 26.47 1.43
N ALA A 338 36.04 27.15 0.69
CA ALA A 338 36.39 27.73 -0.60
C ALA A 338 37.46 28.84 -0.48
N ARG A 339 37.42 29.63 0.61
CA ARG A 339 38.40 30.69 0.87
C ARG A 339 39.75 30.12 1.25
N GLU A 340 39.77 29.09 2.08
CA GLU A 340 41.02 28.40 2.43
C GLU A 340 41.65 27.76 1.19
N LEU A 341 40.85 27.11 0.33
CA LEU A 341 41.35 26.57 -0.94
C LEU A 341 41.97 27.65 -1.84
N LEU A 342 41.33 28.82 -1.96
CA LEU A 342 41.88 29.94 -2.75
C LEU A 342 43.21 30.43 -2.19
N LYS A 343 43.32 30.50 -0.86
CA LYS A 343 44.52 30.93 -0.14
C LYS A 343 45.66 29.92 -0.29
N ASP A 344 45.36 28.63 -0.11
CA ASP A 344 46.32 27.53 -0.26
C ASP A 344 46.86 27.45 -1.71
N ALA A 345 46.01 27.76 -2.68
CA ALA A 345 46.38 27.81 -4.08
C ALA A 345 47.09 29.12 -4.49
N ASP A 346 47.14 30.15 -3.63
CA ASP A 346 47.55 31.53 -3.94
C ASP A 346 47.05 31.97 -5.33
N ALA A 347 45.74 31.88 -5.55
CA ALA A 347 45.13 31.94 -6.89
C ALA A 347 44.13 33.10 -7.07
N GLY A 348 44.11 34.08 -6.16
CA GLY A 348 43.22 35.24 -6.29
C GLY A 348 42.96 36.02 -5.00
N ILE A 349 41.89 36.81 -5.01
CA ILE A 349 41.51 37.75 -3.94
C ILE A 349 40.18 37.33 -3.32
N ALA A 350 40.16 37.15 -1.99
CA ALA A 350 38.92 36.93 -1.23
C ALA A 350 38.32 38.28 -0.80
N ILE A 351 37.01 38.43 -0.99
CA ILE A 351 36.23 39.61 -0.58
C ILE A 351 35.11 39.20 0.38
N ALA A 352 34.57 40.16 1.13
CA ALA A 352 33.35 39.92 1.89
C ALA A 352 32.17 39.58 0.93
N PRO A 353 31.38 38.53 1.21
CA PRO A 353 30.18 38.24 0.44
C PRO A 353 29.25 39.45 0.36
N GLU A 354 28.65 39.67 -0.81
CA GLU A 354 27.73 40.79 -1.09
C GLU A 354 28.36 42.20 -0.98
N SER A 355 29.70 42.31 -0.96
CA SER A 355 30.42 43.59 -0.94
C SER A 355 30.76 44.09 -2.35
N ALA A 356 29.86 44.90 -2.94
CA ALA A 356 30.10 45.51 -4.26
C ALA A 356 31.31 46.46 -4.28
N LYS A 357 31.63 47.09 -3.14
CA LYS A 357 32.79 47.99 -2.99
C LYS A 357 34.10 47.22 -3.11
N GLU A 358 34.25 46.11 -2.37
CA GLU A 358 35.45 45.28 -2.43
C GLU A 358 35.58 44.56 -3.77
N LEU A 359 34.45 44.12 -4.35
CA LEU A 359 34.44 43.53 -5.70
C LEU A 359 35.00 44.52 -6.73
N ALA A 360 34.51 45.77 -6.74
CA ALA A 360 35.00 46.80 -7.65
C ALA A 360 36.49 47.11 -7.44
N ALA A 361 36.93 47.22 -6.18
CA ALA A 361 38.33 47.45 -5.84
C ALA A 361 39.24 46.30 -6.29
N ALA A 362 38.83 45.05 -6.09
CA ALA A 362 39.59 43.87 -6.48
C ALA A 362 39.70 43.73 -8.02
N VAL A 363 38.61 44.01 -8.75
CA VAL A 363 38.62 44.02 -10.22
C VAL A 363 39.58 45.09 -10.75
N LEU A 364 39.52 46.32 -10.21
CA LEU A 364 40.41 47.40 -10.61
C LEU A 364 41.87 47.07 -10.29
N HIS A 365 42.14 46.53 -9.09
CA HIS A 365 43.48 46.16 -8.65
C HIS A 365 44.13 45.12 -9.57
N LEU A 366 43.41 44.07 -9.96
CA LEU A 366 43.92 43.06 -10.89
C LEU A 366 44.07 43.60 -12.32
N ALA A 367 43.20 44.52 -12.76
CA ALA A 367 43.33 45.17 -14.05
C ALA A 367 44.56 46.09 -14.15
N GLU A 368 44.97 46.69 -13.03
CA GLU A 368 46.15 47.57 -12.94
C GLU A 368 47.45 46.80 -12.67
N ASN A 369 47.36 45.54 -12.22
CA ASN A 369 48.51 44.71 -11.85
C ASN A 369 48.50 43.37 -12.63
N PRO A 370 48.78 43.39 -13.96
CA PRO A 370 48.71 42.20 -14.81
C PRO A 370 49.69 41.09 -14.39
N ASP A 371 50.87 41.44 -13.86
CA ASP A 371 51.84 40.45 -13.37
C ASP A 371 51.30 39.65 -12.17
N LEU A 372 50.57 40.33 -11.27
CA LEU A 372 49.90 39.69 -10.15
C LEU A 372 48.78 38.77 -10.62
N ALA A 373 47.98 39.22 -11.60
CA ALA A 373 46.92 38.42 -12.21
C ALA A 373 47.47 37.16 -12.89
N ALA A 374 48.59 37.27 -13.61
CA ALA A 374 49.27 36.14 -14.25
C ALA A 374 49.80 35.15 -13.20
N ARG A 375 50.47 35.63 -12.15
CA ARG A 375 50.97 34.80 -11.04
C ARG A 375 49.85 33.99 -10.38
N TYR A 376 48.72 34.64 -10.08
CA TYR A 376 47.54 33.96 -9.53
C TYR A 376 46.97 32.92 -10.50
N GLY A 377 46.94 33.22 -11.80
CA GLY A 377 46.54 32.26 -12.83
C GLY A 377 47.42 31.01 -12.86
N ASP A 378 48.74 31.18 -12.87
CA ASP A 378 49.69 30.07 -12.92
C ASP A 378 49.70 29.22 -11.64
N ASN A 379 49.64 29.88 -10.47
CA ASN A 379 49.52 29.20 -9.19
C ASN A 379 48.25 28.33 -9.13
N GLY A 380 47.10 28.89 -9.54
CA GLY A 380 45.84 28.16 -9.62
C GLY A 380 45.91 26.94 -10.55
N ALA A 381 46.46 27.11 -11.76
CA ALA A 381 46.60 26.01 -12.73
C ALA A 381 47.53 24.90 -12.22
N SER A 382 48.62 25.27 -11.54
CA SER A 382 49.53 24.30 -10.90
C SER A 382 48.81 23.52 -9.81
N HIS A 383 48.13 24.22 -8.90
CA HIS A 383 47.42 23.63 -7.77
C HIS A 383 46.33 22.65 -8.22
N VAL A 384 45.54 23.02 -9.22
CA VAL A 384 44.49 22.15 -9.78
C VAL A 384 45.05 20.91 -10.48
N ARG A 385 46.15 21.04 -11.22
CA ARG A 385 46.82 19.88 -11.86
C ARG A 385 47.35 18.87 -10.83
N GLN A 386 47.81 19.36 -9.68
CA GLN A 386 48.34 18.53 -8.61
C GLN A 386 47.23 17.83 -7.81
N HIS A 387 46.15 18.54 -7.47
CA HIS A 387 45.18 18.08 -6.47
C HIS A 387 43.77 17.79 -7.00
N TYR A 388 43.38 18.39 -8.13
CA TYR A 388 41.98 18.45 -8.60
C TYR A 388 41.79 17.98 -10.04
N ASP A 389 42.73 17.18 -10.56
CA ASP A 389 42.56 16.46 -11.81
C ASP A 389 41.41 15.44 -11.66
N ARG A 390 40.36 15.62 -12.47
CA ARG A 390 39.17 14.78 -12.43
C ARG A 390 39.48 13.31 -12.71
N THR A 391 40.47 13.01 -13.54
CA THR A 391 40.86 11.63 -13.87
C THR A 391 41.41 10.93 -12.64
N LYS A 392 42.34 11.58 -11.93
CA LYS A 392 42.91 11.05 -10.67
C LYS A 392 41.85 10.88 -9.58
N LEU A 393 40.91 11.82 -9.48
CA LEU A 393 39.80 11.74 -8.53
C LEU A 393 38.82 10.60 -8.87
N ALA A 394 38.54 10.36 -10.16
CA ALA A 394 37.72 9.24 -10.61
C ALA A 394 38.39 7.88 -10.32
N ASP A 395 39.70 7.78 -10.51
CA ASP A 395 40.48 6.57 -10.23
C ASP A 395 40.52 6.28 -8.73
N ARG A 396 40.77 7.29 -7.90
CA ARG A 396 40.65 7.17 -6.43
C ARG A 396 39.26 6.74 -5.98
N TYR A 397 38.21 7.25 -6.63
CA TYR A 397 36.85 6.80 -6.33
C TYR A 397 36.66 5.32 -6.73
N LEU A 398 37.20 4.89 -7.87
CA LEU A 398 37.15 3.49 -8.29
C LEU A 398 37.82 2.54 -7.28
N GLU A 399 38.93 2.96 -6.66
CA GLU A 399 39.59 2.22 -5.57
C GLU A 399 38.65 2.03 -4.37
N ILE A 400 37.98 3.09 -3.92
CA ILE A 400 36.98 3.03 -2.84
C ILE A 400 35.84 2.07 -3.20
N LEU A 401 35.37 2.09 -4.46
CA LEU A 401 34.34 1.16 -4.94
C LEU A 401 34.85 -0.28 -4.90
N ALA A 402 36.10 -0.53 -5.27
CA ALA A 402 36.73 -1.85 -5.25
C ALA A 402 36.89 -2.40 -3.82
N GLU A 403 37.37 -1.58 -2.89
CA GLU A 403 37.47 -1.91 -1.47
C GLU A 403 36.10 -2.28 -0.89
N THR A 404 35.08 -1.47 -1.20
CA THR A 404 33.71 -1.68 -0.71
C THR A 404 33.11 -2.97 -1.28
N ALA A 405 33.35 -3.25 -2.57
CA ALA A 405 32.94 -4.50 -3.19
C ALA A 405 33.64 -5.72 -2.59
N ALA A 406 34.93 -5.63 -2.28
CA ALA A 406 35.71 -6.70 -1.65
C ALA A 406 35.21 -7.03 -0.23
N ALA A 407 35.09 -6.02 0.64
CA ALA A 407 34.55 -6.19 1.99
C ALA A 407 33.12 -6.77 1.99
N GLY A 408 32.33 -6.42 0.97
CA GLY A 408 31.01 -6.99 0.74
C GLY A 408 30.99 -8.46 0.35
N ARG A 409 32.01 -8.94 -0.37
CA ARG A 409 32.18 -10.36 -0.73
C ARG A 409 32.56 -11.19 0.50
N ASP A 410 33.47 -10.69 1.32
CA ASP A 410 33.93 -11.38 2.54
C ASP A 410 32.80 -11.57 3.57
N ARG A 411 31.92 -10.57 3.71
CA ARG A 411 30.68 -10.71 4.52
C ARG A 411 29.69 -11.72 3.95
N ARG A 412 29.72 -12.02 2.65
CA ARG A 412 28.83 -13.02 2.03
C ARG A 412 29.40 -14.43 2.13
N SER A 413 30.72 -14.60 2.08
CA SER A 413 31.41 -15.89 2.27
C SER A 413 31.47 -16.33 3.74
N ALA A 414 31.59 -15.41 4.71
CA ALA A 414 31.52 -15.74 6.14
C ALA A 414 30.13 -16.23 6.61
N VAL A 415 29.08 -16.07 5.79
CA VAL A 415 27.68 -16.39 6.11
C VAL A 415 27.22 -17.69 5.43
N SER A 416 28.07 -18.37 4.64
CA SER A 416 27.67 -19.49 3.78
C SER A 416 27.60 -20.88 4.44
N GLY A 417 28.02 -21.04 5.70
CA GLY A 417 28.05 -22.37 6.37
C GLY A 417 26.71 -22.85 6.94
N ASP A 418 25.99 -22.00 7.69
CA ASP A 418 24.81 -22.43 8.47
C ASP A 418 23.49 -21.72 8.08
N ARG A 419 23.54 -20.79 7.13
CA ARG A 419 22.41 -19.94 6.75
C ARG A 419 21.80 -20.23 5.38
N GLN A 420 22.39 -21.11 4.56
CA GLN A 420 21.90 -21.37 3.20
C GLN A 420 20.53 -22.08 3.17
N LEU A 421 20.22 -22.96 4.13
CA LEU A 421 18.89 -23.57 4.27
C LEU A 421 17.83 -22.59 4.79
N ALA A 422 18.19 -21.67 5.71
CA ALA A 422 17.25 -20.67 6.25
C ALA A 422 17.02 -19.46 5.32
N PHE A 423 18.02 -19.08 4.50
CA PHE A 423 17.96 -17.88 3.64
C PHE A 423 17.37 -18.11 2.24
N GLY A 424 17.47 -19.32 1.68
CA GLY A 424 16.78 -19.69 0.44
C GLY A 424 15.25 -19.62 0.61
N VAL A 425 14.77 -20.08 1.77
CA VAL A 425 13.37 -19.99 2.19
C VAL A 425 12.92 -18.54 2.38
N THR A 426 13.74 -17.65 2.97
CA THR A 426 13.34 -16.24 3.19
C THR A 426 13.33 -15.38 1.91
N ARG A 427 14.19 -15.67 0.92
CA ARG A 427 14.20 -14.98 -0.39
C ARG A 427 13.05 -15.42 -1.29
N ALA A 428 12.79 -16.72 -1.34
CA ALA A 428 11.57 -17.26 -1.94
C ALA A 428 10.34 -16.67 -1.26
N ASN A 429 10.30 -16.61 0.08
CA ASN A 429 9.18 -16.01 0.82
C ASN A 429 9.01 -14.50 0.59
N ALA A 430 10.07 -13.74 0.34
CA ALA A 430 9.95 -12.30 0.01
C ALA A 430 9.43 -12.06 -1.41
N MET A 431 9.95 -12.79 -2.40
CA MET A 431 9.42 -12.74 -3.78
C MET A 431 8.00 -13.29 -3.86
N HIS A 432 7.71 -14.37 -3.12
CA HIS A 432 6.38 -14.96 -3.00
C HIS A 432 5.40 -14.00 -2.32
N ARG A 433 5.82 -13.28 -1.26
CA ARG A 433 5.02 -12.21 -0.63
C ARG A 433 4.75 -11.03 -1.57
N ALA A 434 5.73 -10.60 -2.36
CA ALA A 434 5.56 -9.53 -3.33
C ALA A 434 4.65 -9.96 -4.50
N ALA A 435 4.83 -11.18 -5.01
CA ALA A 435 3.97 -11.79 -6.03
C ALA A 435 2.54 -11.94 -5.52
N ARG A 436 2.33 -12.42 -4.29
CA ARG A 436 1.04 -12.45 -3.59
C ARG A 436 0.38 -11.08 -3.50
N ALA A 437 1.14 -10.05 -3.11
CA ALA A 437 0.62 -8.69 -2.98
C ALA A 437 0.23 -8.09 -4.33
N LEU A 438 1.03 -8.29 -5.38
CA LEU A 438 0.70 -7.87 -6.75
C LEU A 438 -0.49 -8.65 -7.32
N ALA A 439 -0.53 -9.97 -7.10
CA ALA A 439 -1.62 -10.83 -7.50
C ALA A 439 -2.91 -10.50 -6.77
N PHE A 440 -2.87 -10.02 -5.53
CA PHE A 440 -4.03 -9.47 -4.82
C PHE A 440 -4.42 -8.10 -5.38
N GLY A 441 -3.46 -7.20 -5.54
CA GLY A 441 -3.68 -5.82 -5.99
C GLY A 441 -4.29 -5.70 -7.38
N ARG A 442 -3.92 -6.58 -8.33
CA ARG A 442 -4.43 -6.55 -9.71
C ARG A 442 -5.93 -6.76 -9.86
N HIS A 443 -6.58 -7.36 -8.85
CA HIS A 443 -8.02 -7.62 -8.86
C HIS A 443 -8.84 -6.48 -8.24
N ILE A 444 -8.19 -5.47 -7.64
CA ILE A 444 -8.89 -4.35 -7.01
C ILE A 444 -9.06 -3.23 -8.05
N PRO A 445 -10.30 -2.76 -8.31
CA PRO A 445 -10.54 -1.64 -9.20
C PRO A 445 -9.74 -0.39 -8.78
N PRO A 446 -9.16 0.37 -9.73
CA PRO A 446 -8.41 1.60 -9.41
C PRO A 446 -9.23 2.61 -8.59
N THR A 447 -10.54 2.68 -8.82
CA THR A 447 -11.47 3.55 -8.07
C THR A 447 -11.55 3.15 -6.60
N LYS A 448 -11.70 1.84 -6.29
CA LYS A 448 -11.66 1.32 -4.91
C LYS A 448 -10.29 1.58 -4.28
N LEU A 449 -9.18 1.39 -5.00
CA LEU A 449 -7.83 1.68 -4.48
C LEU A 449 -7.62 3.17 -4.16
N ALA A 450 -8.06 4.07 -5.04
CA ALA A 450 -8.00 5.51 -4.81
C ALA A 450 -8.82 5.91 -3.58
N ARG A 451 -10.02 5.33 -3.41
CA ARG A 451 -10.86 5.52 -2.23
C ARG A 451 -10.20 4.99 -0.95
N ARG A 452 -9.56 3.81 -0.98
CA ARG A 452 -8.78 3.28 0.17
C ARG A 452 -7.70 4.27 0.59
N LEU A 453 -6.97 4.84 -0.38
CA LEU A 453 -5.91 5.80 -0.12
C LEU A 453 -6.46 7.11 0.45
N GLU A 454 -7.55 7.63 -0.13
CA GLU A 454 -8.24 8.83 0.37
C GLU A 454 -8.68 8.66 1.82
N LEU A 455 -9.36 7.55 2.13
CA LEU A 455 -9.82 7.24 3.48
C LEU A 455 -8.66 7.04 4.45
N ALA A 456 -7.61 6.30 4.05
CA ALA A 456 -6.42 6.11 4.86
C ALA A 456 -5.72 7.44 5.18
N LEU A 457 -5.61 8.34 4.20
CA LEU A 457 -5.04 9.67 4.39
C LEU A 457 -5.91 10.52 5.34
N ARG A 458 -7.23 10.54 5.14
CA ARG A 458 -8.17 11.26 6.02
C ARG A 458 -8.08 10.77 7.45
N ARG A 459 -8.09 9.45 7.65
CA ARG A 459 -7.97 8.80 8.97
C ARG A 459 -6.63 9.14 9.63
N SER A 460 -5.52 9.04 8.88
CA SER A 460 -4.18 9.36 9.39
C SER A 460 -4.00 10.83 9.77
N ILE A 461 -4.55 11.76 8.98
CA ILE A 461 -4.55 13.20 9.30
C ILE A 461 -5.35 13.45 10.57
N ARG A 462 -6.57 12.89 10.67
CA ARG A 462 -7.43 13.05 11.85
C ARG A 462 -6.78 12.51 13.11
N ASP A 463 -6.23 11.29 13.07
CA ASP A 463 -5.51 10.68 14.19
C ASP A 463 -4.31 11.52 14.63
N ARG A 464 -3.58 12.11 13.69
CA ARG A 464 -2.38 12.91 13.97
C ARG A 464 -2.70 14.28 14.58
N PHE A 465 -3.76 14.94 14.12
CA PHE A 465 -4.13 16.29 14.55
C PHE A 465 -5.26 16.32 15.59
N ARG A 466 -5.74 15.16 16.05
CA ARG A 466 -6.83 15.02 17.04
C ARG A 466 -8.04 15.88 16.69
N MET A 467 -8.38 15.95 15.41
CA MET A 467 -9.51 16.76 14.94
C MET A 467 -10.81 16.18 15.49
N SER A 468 -11.63 17.02 16.12
CA SER A 468 -13.02 16.67 16.43
C SER A 468 -13.80 16.41 15.13
N ALA A 469 -14.88 15.62 15.22
CA ALA A 469 -15.83 15.62 14.11
C ALA A 469 -16.42 17.03 13.99
N LEU A 470 -16.73 17.44 12.76
CA LEU A 470 -17.51 18.66 12.54
C LEU A 470 -18.92 18.35 13.05
N THR A 471 -19.16 18.60 14.33
CA THR A 471 -20.46 18.49 14.97
C THR A 471 -21.35 19.54 14.31
N PRO A 472 -22.46 19.14 13.66
CA PRO A 472 -23.43 20.12 13.20
C PRO A 472 -23.96 20.89 14.41
N SER A 473 -23.92 22.22 14.38
CA SER A 473 -24.31 23.08 15.50
C SER A 473 -25.82 23.20 15.72
N TYR A 474 -26.62 22.34 15.08
CA TYR A 474 -28.08 22.39 15.11
C TYR A 474 -28.68 21.06 15.58
N ALA A 475 -29.77 21.15 16.34
CA ALA A 475 -30.61 20.00 16.63
C ALA A 475 -31.43 19.64 15.39
N MET A 476 -31.55 18.35 15.09
CA MET A 476 -32.45 17.87 14.04
C MET A 476 -33.82 17.60 14.64
N ALA A 477 -34.87 17.99 13.93
CA ALA A 477 -36.23 17.58 14.27
C ALA A 477 -36.42 16.10 13.95
N ARG A 478 -37.31 15.42 14.67
CA ARG A 478 -37.60 13.98 14.51
C ARG A 478 -38.94 13.76 13.82
N GLN A 479 -39.15 12.57 13.26
CA GLN A 479 -40.48 12.18 12.83
C GLN A 479 -41.43 12.06 14.03
N ALA A 480 -42.70 12.42 13.80
CA ALA A 480 -43.74 12.38 14.83
C ALA A 480 -43.95 10.94 15.34
N ALA A 481 -44.17 10.01 14.41
CA ALA A 481 -44.18 8.58 14.68
C ALA A 481 -42.75 8.02 14.49
N PRO A 482 -42.17 7.35 15.50
CA PRO A 482 -40.88 6.72 15.32
C PRO A 482 -41.02 5.46 14.45
N PRO A 483 -40.00 5.11 13.64
CA PRO A 483 -40.02 3.88 12.86
C PRO A 483 -40.10 2.64 13.76
N GLN A 484 -40.79 1.61 13.30
CA GLN A 484 -40.87 0.31 13.98
C GLN A 484 -39.73 -0.61 13.53
N GLN A 485 -39.26 -1.45 14.44
CA GLN A 485 -38.27 -2.48 14.15
C GLN A 485 -38.94 -3.64 13.42
N LEU A 486 -38.24 -4.24 12.45
CA LEU A 486 -38.73 -5.43 11.74
C LEU A 486 -38.32 -6.73 12.44
N PHE A 487 -37.13 -6.76 13.03
CA PHE A 487 -36.58 -7.93 13.71
C PHE A 487 -36.64 -7.76 15.23
N GLU A 488 -36.75 -8.88 15.95
CA GLU A 488 -36.69 -8.88 17.42
C GLU A 488 -35.27 -8.56 17.93
N ALA A 489 -35.21 -8.01 19.13
CA ALA A 489 -33.96 -7.69 19.82
C ALA A 489 -33.02 -8.89 20.00
N ARG A 490 -31.72 -8.69 19.76
CA ARG A 490 -30.70 -9.70 20.09
C ARG A 490 -30.48 -9.76 21.60
N ARG A 491 -30.27 -10.97 22.14
CA ARG A 491 -30.09 -11.23 23.57
C ARG A 491 -28.86 -12.10 23.83
N GLY A 492 -28.39 -12.11 25.07
CA GLY A 492 -27.31 -12.97 25.55
C GLY A 492 -25.91 -12.35 25.42
N HIS A 493 -25.82 -11.06 25.14
CA HIS A 493 -24.57 -10.34 25.04
C HIS A 493 -24.14 -9.70 26.37
N LEU A 494 -25.08 -9.43 27.26
CA LEU A 494 -24.87 -8.79 28.55
C LEU A 494 -25.57 -9.54 29.69
N GLN A 495 -24.79 -9.87 30.71
CA GLN A 495 -25.28 -10.36 31.99
C GLN A 495 -24.97 -9.33 33.08
N VAL A 496 -26.01 -8.89 33.81
CA VAL A 496 -25.88 -7.93 34.91
C VAL A 496 -25.90 -8.68 36.24
N MET A 497 -24.86 -8.50 37.06
CA MET A 497 -24.67 -9.18 38.34
C MET A 497 -24.37 -8.16 39.45
N GLY A 498 -25.40 -7.45 39.92
CA GLY A 498 -25.24 -6.32 40.84
C GLY A 498 -24.50 -5.17 40.15
N ALA A 499 -23.36 -4.74 40.69
CA ALA A 499 -22.53 -3.70 40.08
C ALA A 499 -21.66 -4.22 38.90
N ARG A 500 -21.55 -5.54 38.73
CA ARG A 500 -20.70 -6.15 37.70
C ARG A 500 -21.48 -6.35 36.41
N LYS A 501 -20.83 -6.08 35.28
CA LYS A 501 -21.38 -6.26 33.93
C LYS A 501 -20.49 -7.26 33.19
N ARG A 502 -21.08 -8.30 32.61
CA ARG A 502 -20.36 -9.33 31.86
C ARG A 502 -20.78 -9.29 30.40
N PHE A 503 -19.81 -9.12 29.51
CA PHE A 503 -20.02 -9.04 28.07
C PHE A 503 -19.51 -10.31 27.39
N THR A 504 -20.32 -10.94 26.55
CA THR A 504 -19.94 -12.15 25.82
C THR A 504 -20.07 -11.91 24.31
N PHE A 505 -18.93 -11.93 23.62
CA PHE A 505 -18.86 -11.79 22.16
C PHE A 505 -17.90 -12.83 21.59
N LEU A 506 -18.27 -13.45 20.45
CA LEU A 506 -17.38 -14.35 19.72
C LEU A 506 -16.83 -15.50 20.59
N GLY A 507 -17.69 -16.07 21.45
CA GLY A 507 -17.32 -17.12 22.40
C GLY A 507 -16.42 -16.67 23.56
N ARG A 508 -16.09 -15.38 23.67
CA ARG A 508 -15.23 -14.81 24.73
C ARG A 508 -16.02 -13.88 25.64
N THR A 509 -15.85 -14.10 26.94
CA THR A 509 -16.50 -13.35 28.01
C THR A 509 -15.50 -12.44 28.73
N GLU A 510 -15.83 -11.16 28.85
CA GLU A 510 -15.09 -10.19 29.66
C GLU A 510 -15.98 -9.64 30.78
N GLU A 511 -15.41 -9.46 31.97
CA GLU A 511 -16.10 -8.94 33.15
C GLU A 511 -15.62 -7.52 33.46
N VAL A 512 -16.56 -6.59 33.57
CA VAL A 512 -16.32 -5.22 34.02
C VAL A 512 -16.78 -5.13 35.47
N ALA A 513 -15.82 -4.93 36.38
CA ALA A 513 -16.05 -4.90 37.82
C ALA A 513 -16.49 -3.54 38.36
N GLU A 514 -16.35 -2.47 37.57
CA GLU A 514 -16.64 -1.08 37.96
C GLU A 514 -17.88 -0.52 37.26
N ALA A 515 -18.40 0.60 37.76
CA ALA A 515 -19.53 1.30 37.14
C ALA A 515 -19.20 1.79 35.71
N LYS A 516 -17.97 2.29 35.49
CA LYS A 516 -17.50 2.78 34.19
C LYS A 516 -16.86 1.67 33.35
N ILE A 517 -17.13 1.68 32.05
CA ILE A 517 -16.58 0.70 31.12
C ILE A 517 -15.22 1.16 30.62
N ASP A 518 -14.20 0.32 30.74
CA ASP A 518 -12.99 0.49 29.92
C ASP A 518 -13.30 0.08 28.47
N TRP A 519 -13.62 1.07 27.66
CA TRP A 519 -13.93 0.90 26.24
C TRP A 519 -12.74 0.43 25.38
N ALA A 520 -11.54 0.32 25.95
CA ALA A 520 -10.37 -0.26 25.28
C ALA A 520 -10.12 -1.74 25.65
N THR A 521 -10.89 -2.32 26.58
CA THR A 521 -10.80 -3.72 26.99
C THR A 521 -11.08 -4.67 25.81
N PRO A 522 -10.36 -5.79 25.66
CA PRO A 522 -9.35 -6.33 26.58
C PRO A 522 -7.91 -5.82 26.32
N GLY A 523 -7.74 -4.80 25.48
CA GLY A 523 -6.44 -4.25 25.12
C GLY A 523 -6.41 -3.80 23.66
N PRO A 524 -5.39 -3.04 23.21
CA PRO A 524 -5.35 -2.41 21.88
C PRO A 524 -4.94 -3.36 20.74
N ASP A 525 -4.54 -4.59 21.06
CA ASP A 525 -3.93 -5.50 20.09
C ASP A 525 -4.89 -5.90 18.96
N PRO A 526 -4.36 -6.22 17.75
CA PRO A 526 -5.17 -6.57 16.59
C PRO A 526 -6.06 -7.80 16.81
N GLU A 527 -5.60 -8.76 17.62
CA GLU A 527 -6.36 -9.97 17.97
C GLU A 527 -7.63 -9.68 18.77
N HIS A 528 -7.68 -8.55 19.48
CA HIS A 528 -8.84 -8.13 20.26
C HIS A 528 -9.73 -7.14 19.51
N GLN A 529 -9.35 -6.74 18.30
CA GLN A 529 -10.04 -5.68 17.56
C GLN A 529 -11.50 -6.03 17.28
N LEU A 530 -11.80 -7.25 16.83
CA LEU A 530 -13.17 -7.65 16.52
C LEU A 530 -14.04 -7.72 17.78
N TRP A 531 -13.48 -8.18 18.90
CA TRP A 531 -14.17 -8.17 20.20
C TRP A 531 -14.48 -6.73 20.64
N ARG A 532 -13.50 -5.81 20.56
CA ARG A 532 -13.72 -4.37 20.83
C ARG A 532 -14.76 -3.74 19.91
N MET A 533 -14.78 -4.13 18.64
CA MET A 533 -15.80 -3.67 17.71
C MET A 533 -17.19 -4.10 18.16
N ASN A 534 -17.38 -5.34 18.63
CA ASN A 534 -18.65 -5.80 19.19
C ASN A 534 -19.06 -5.03 20.45
N LEU A 535 -18.13 -4.75 21.37
CA LEU A 535 -18.39 -3.87 22.50
C LEU A 535 -18.93 -2.50 22.01
N HIS A 536 -18.38 -1.97 20.91
CA HIS A 536 -18.81 -0.71 20.34
C HIS A 536 -20.00 -0.78 19.38
N TYR A 537 -20.45 -1.97 18.94
CA TYR A 537 -21.73 -2.14 18.25
C TYR A 537 -22.88 -1.79 19.18
N MET A 538 -22.71 -2.07 20.48
CA MET A 538 -23.67 -1.80 21.54
C MET A 538 -25.03 -2.51 21.33
N GLU A 539 -25.07 -3.64 20.60
CA GLU A 539 -26.29 -4.45 20.44
C GLU A 539 -26.85 -4.94 21.78
N TYR A 540 -26.01 -5.12 22.79
CA TYR A 540 -26.44 -5.43 24.17
C TYR A 540 -27.32 -4.36 24.84
N LEU A 541 -27.45 -3.17 24.24
CA LEU A 541 -28.41 -2.16 24.72
C LEU A 541 -29.86 -2.57 24.47
N GLU A 542 -30.12 -3.49 23.55
CA GLU A 542 -31.48 -3.96 23.27
C GLU A 542 -32.06 -4.74 24.47
N GLU A 543 -31.21 -5.39 25.27
CA GLU A 543 -31.57 -6.12 26.48
C GLU A 543 -31.37 -5.33 27.80
N SER A 544 -30.85 -4.10 27.74
CA SER A 544 -30.59 -3.27 28.93
C SER A 544 -31.85 -2.56 29.45
N PRO A 545 -32.04 -2.45 30.79
CA PRO A 545 -33.02 -1.52 31.38
C PRO A 545 -32.77 -0.05 30.99
N ASP A 546 -33.79 0.81 31.18
CA ASP A 546 -33.79 2.20 30.69
C ASP A 546 -32.73 3.09 31.39
N ASP A 547 -32.49 2.89 32.67
CA ASP A 547 -31.45 3.56 33.47
C ASP A 547 -30.04 3.16 33.02
N MET A 548 -29.79 1.86 32.87
CA MET A 548 -28.51 1.35 32.38
C MET A 548 -28.25 1.78 30.93
N TRP A 549 -29.28 1.82 30.09
CA TRP A 549 -29.16 2.33 28.73
C TRP A 549 -28.64 3.78 28.74
N ALA A 550 -29.24 4.63 29.57
CA ALA A 550 -28.85 6.03 29.71
C ALA A 550 -27.42 6.19 30.22
N GLU A 551 -27.03 5.40 31.23
CA GLU A 551 -25.67 5.37 31.79
C GLU A 551 -24.63 4.99 30.72
N LEU A 552 -24.84 3.87 30.02
CA LEU A 552 -23.90 3.34 29.04
C LEU A 552 -23.73 4.25 27.82
N VAL A 553 -24.82 4.87 27.37
CA VAL A 553 -24.78 5.84 26.27
C VAL A 553 -24.05 7.12 26.68
N ALA A 554 -24.29 7.63 27.88
CA ALA A 554 -23.59 8.81 28.40
C ALA A 554 -22.07 8.53 28.55
N ASP A 555 -21.72 7.41 29.19
CA ASP A 555 -20.34 6.99 29.41
C ASP A 555 -19.60 6.76 28.08
N TRP A 556 -20.27 6.16 27.08
CA TRP A 556 -19.67 6.00 25.75
C TRP A 556 -19.37 7.35 25.08
N ILE A 557 -20.32 8.31 25.12
CA ILE A 557 -20.16 9.64 24.51
C ILE A 557 -18.99 10.39 25.14
N GLU A 558 -18.86 10.34 26.47
CA GLU A 558 -17.78 10.99 27.20
C GLU A 558 -16.41 10.39 26.86
N ASN A 559 -16.32 9.05 26.82
CA ASN A 559 -15.03 8.36 26.76
C ASN A 559 -14.59 7.94 25.34
N ASN A 560 -15.46 8.08 24.34
CA ASN A 560 -15.13 7.73 22.95
C ASN A 560 -15.31 8.90 21.99
N PRO A 561 -14.59 10.04 22.19
CA PRO A 561 -14.65 11.13 21.23
C PRO A 561 -14.00 10.72 19.89
N PRO A 562 -14.43 11.29 18.75
CA PRO A 562 -13.86 11.00 17.43
C PRO A 562 -12.39 11.42 17.29
N SER A 563 -11.89 12.24 18.22
CA SER A 563 -10.51 12.68 18.32
C SER A 563 -9.61 11.71 19.13
N ARG A 564 -10.19 10.68 19.76
CA ARG A 564 -9.45 9.63 20.48
C ARG A 564 -8.50 8.93 19.50
N ARG A 565 -7.24 8.79 19.90
CA ARG A 565 -6.20 8.18 19.06
C ARG A 565 -6.61 6.75 18.70
N GLY A 566 -6.65 6.44 17.41
CA GLY A 566 -6.98 5.09 16.94
C GLY A 566 -8.46 4.74 17.02
N ALA A 567 -9.35 5.71 17.33
CA ALA A 567 -10.80 5.50 17.38
C ALA A 567 -11.35 4.87 16.09
N TRP A 568 -10.76 5.17 14.93
CA TRP A 568 -11.11 4.57 13.65
C TRP A 568 -10.95 3.03 13.61
N LYS A 569 -10.09 2.45 14.45
CA LYS A 569 -9.90 1.00 14.50
C LYS A 569 -11.04 0.27 15.21
N ASP A 570 -11.82 0.98 16.02
CA ASP A 570 -12.88 0.43 16.87
C ASP A 570 -14.12 1.35 16.90
N SER A 571 -14.30 2.17 17.94
CA SER A 571 -15.47 3.01 18.23
C SER A 571 -15.98 3.87 17.06
N TRP A 572 -15.08 4.46 16.27
CA TRP A 572 -15.38 5.32 15.12
C TRP A 572 -15.07 4.66 13.78
N ASN A 573 -15.00 3.33 13.74
CA ASN A 573 -14.99 2.57 12.51
C ASN A 573 -16.37 2.69 11.80
N SER A 574 -16.41 2.83 10.47
CA SER A 574 -17.67 3.00 9.73
C SER A 574 -18.65 1.83 9.91
N TYR A 575 -18.15 0.60 9.94
CA TYR A 575 -18.95 -0.59 10.18
C TYR A 575 -19.60 -0.54 11.57
N VAL A 576 -18.80 -0.24 12.59
CA VAL A 576 -19.24 -0.09 13.99
C VAL A 576 -20.28 1.03 14.12
N ILE A 577 -20.03 2.20 13.53
CA ILE A 577 -20.96 3.34 13.57
C ILE A 577 -22.29 2.95 12.93
N SER A 578 -22.26 2.21 11.81
CA SER A 578 -23.48 1.79 11.11
C SER A 578 -24.37 0.93 11.98
N ILE A 579 -23.79 0.01 12.76
CA ILE A 579 -24.54 -0.86 13.67
C ILE A 579 -25.00 -0.07 14.91
N ARG A 580 -24.10 0.65 15.57
CA ARG A 580 -24.44 1.37 16.81
C ARG A 580 -25.52 2.44 16.60
N THR A 581 -25.40 3.22 15.52
CA THR A 581 -26.40 4.26 15.23
C THR A 581 -27.78 3.67 14.94
N LEU A 582 -27.84 2.52 14.27
CA LEU A 582 -29.08 1.77 14.09
C LEU A 582 -29.65 1.35 15.45
N VAL A 583 -28.88 0.64 16.28
CA VAL A 583 -29.32 0.17 17.61
C VAL A 583 -29.83 1.33 18.45
N TRP A 584 -29.12 2.46 18.47
CA TRP A 584 -29.54 3.63 19.24
C TRP A 584 -30.84 4.26 18.72
N MET A 585 -31.00 4.40 17.40
CA MET A 585 -32.25 4.90 16.81
C MET A 585 -33.43 3.96 17.08
N GLN A 586 -33.19 2.66 16.96
CA GLN A 586 -34.15 1.59 17.24
C GLN A 586 -34.59 1.59 18.71
N GLU A 587 -33.64 1.75 19.64
CA GLU A 587 -33.97 1.81 21.06
C GLU A 587 -34.65 3.12 21.44
N LEU A 588 -34.17 4.27 20.97
CA LEU A 588 -34.86 5.54 21.18
C LEU A 588 -36.30 5.51 20.64
N ALA A 589 -36.54 4.90 19.48
CA ALA A 589 -37.89 4.71 18.94
C ALA A 589 -38.82 3.96 19.92
N ARG A 590 -38.28 2.98 20.66
CA ARG A 590 -39.03 2.10 21.57
C ARG A 590 -39.17 2.65 23.00
N ARG A 591 -38.18 3.40 23.48
CA ARG A 591 -38.05 3.77 24.92
C ARG A 591 -38.00 5.27 25.21
N ARG A 592 -37.92 6.16 24.22
CA ARG A 592 -37.76 7.62 24.44
C ARG A 592 -38.75 8.24 25.42
N ASP A 593 -40.01 7.80 25.42
CA ASP A 593 -41.05 8.40 26.26
C ASP A 593 -40.88 8.03 27.75
N ARG A 594 -40.06 7.02 28.04
CA ARG A 594 -39.64 6.60 29.38
C ARG A 594 -38.29 7.19 29.80
N LEU A 595 -37.56 7.82 28.87
CA LEU A 595 -36.27 8.44 29.12
C LEU A 595 -36.43 9.93 29.42
N GLY A 596 -35.53 10.48 30.24
CA GLY A 596 -35.49 11.91 30.51
C GLY A 596 -35.20 12.74 29.24
N PRO A 597 -35.83 13.92 29.03
CA PRO A 597 -35.63 14.73 27.83
C PRO A 597 -34.17 15.11 27.53
N SER A 598 -33.36 15.30 28.58
CA SER A 598 -31.93 15.59 28.47
C SER A 598 -31.12 14.42 27.91
N VAL A 599 -31.45 13.19 28.33
CA VAL A 599 -30.82 11.94 27.86
C VAL A 599 -31.13 11.73 26.38
N VAL A 600 -32.40 11.87 26.00
CA VAL A 600 -32.83 11.77 24.59
C VAL A 600 -32.09 12.78 23.73
N ALA A 601 -32.08 14.06 24.13
CA ALA A 601 -31.41 15.12 23.38
C ALA A 601 -29.88 14.91 23.27
N MET A 602 -29.24 14.36 24.29
CA MET A 602 -27.82 14.00 24.27
C MET A 602 -27.53 12.88 23.26
N ALA A 603 -28.30 11.79 23.33
CA ALA A 603 -28.15 10.66 22.42
C ALA A 603 -28.39 11.06 20.96
N GLU A 604 -29.43 11.85 20.70
CA GLU A 604 -29.75 12.34 19.34
C GLU A 604 -28.67 13.27 18.78
N ARG A 605 -28.08 14.15 19.60
CA ARG A 605 -26.92 14.97 19.16
C ARG A 605 -25.73 14.09 18.76
N SER A 606 -25.43 13.06 19.54
CA SER A 606 -24.36 12.12 19.21
C SER A 606 -24.68 11.31 17.95
N LEU A 607 -25.92 10.86 17.77
CA LEU A 607 -26.37 10.18 16.54
C LEU A 607 -26.10 11.03 15.30
N VAL A 608 -26.47 12.31 15.33
CA VAL A 608 -26.24 13.24 14.21
C VAL A 608 -24.74 13.41 13.91
N GLU A 609 -23.89 13.47 14.93
CA GLU A 609 -22.44 13.54 14.77
C GLU A 609 -21.87 12.26 14.13
N GLN A 610 -22.30 11.10 14.63
CA GLN A 610 -21.89 9.79 14.15
C GLN A 610 -22.33 9.55 12.69
N LEU A 611 -23.59 9.87 12.36
CA LEU A 611 -24.13 9.76 10.99
C LEU A 611 -23.44 10.73 10.01
N SER A 612 -23.15 11.96 10.46
CA SER A 612 -22.38 12.92 9.66
C SER A 612 -20.94 12.47 9.42
N PHE A 613 -20.35 11.74 10.38
CA PHE A 613 -19.06 11.10 10.20
C PHE A 613 -19.16 9.94 9.21
N LEU A 614 -20.13 9.04 9.37
CA LEU A 614 -20.35 7.89 8.50
C LEU A 614 -20.54 8.33 7.05
N GLU A 615 -21.38 9.35 6.80
CA GLU A 615 -21.64 9.89 5.47
C GLU A 615 -20.35 10.26 4.70
N ARG A 616 -19.32 10.76 5.41
CA ARG A 616 -18.03 11.17 4.82
C ARG A 616 -17.04 10.01 4.69
N ASN A 617 -17.30 8.88 5.34
CA ASN A 617 -16.40 7.74 5.50
C ASN A 617 -17.04 6.40 5.06
N LEU A 618 -18.07 6.45 4.21
CA LEU A 618 -18.70 5.25 3.65
C LEU A 618 -17.66 4.33 3.00
N GLU A 619 -17.80 3.03 3.26
CA GLU A 619 -16.88 1.95 2.90
C GLU A 619 -17.07 1.47 1.45
N THR A 620 -17.22 2.42 0.53
CA THR A 620 -17.31 2.15 -0.92
C THR A 620 -16.01 1.58 -1.49
N ASP A 621 -14.92 1.61 -0.72
CA ASP A 621 -13.64 0.99 -1.02
C ASP A 621 -13.57 -0.51 -0.70
N LEU A 622 -14.43 -0.98 0.21
CA LEU A 622 -14.58 -2.39 0.55
C LEU A 622 -15.76 -2.99 -0.21
N GLY A 623 -16.92 -2.33 -0.17
CA GLY A 623 -18.18 -2.86 -0.70
C GLY A 623 -18.79 -3.89 0.26
N GLY A 624 -19.47 -4.89 -0.29
CA GLY A 624 -19.99 -6.04 0.45
C GLY A 624 -20.98 -5.70 1.55
N ASN A 625 -21.07 -6.62 2.51
CA ASN A 625 -21.90 -6.50 3.70
C ASN A 625 -21.61 -5.20 4.49
N HIS A 626 -20.36 -4.72 4.47
CA HIS A 626 -19.97 -3.44 5.09
C HIS A 626 -20.72 -2.26 4.47
N LEU A 627 -20.73 -2.16 3.14
CA LEU A 627 -21.42 -1.07 2.46
C LEU A 627 -22.94 -1.14 2.66
N ILE A 628 -23.52 -2.35 2.67
CA ILE A 628 -24.95 -2.54 2.96
C ILE A 628 -25.30 -2.04 4.37
N LYS A 629 -24.49 -2.33 5.39
CA LYS A 629 -24.67 -1.78 6.75
C LYS A 629 -24.62 -0.25 6.73
N ASN A 630 -23.67 0.36 6.02
CA ASN A 630 -23.58 1.81 5.91
C ASN A 630 -24.85 2.40 5.25
N ILE A 631 -25.34 1.78 4.17
CA ILE A 631 -26.55 2.19 3.45
C ILE A 631 -27.77 2.15 4.39
N LYS A 632 -27.94 1.02 5.09
CA LYS A 632 -29.05 0.82 6.02
C LYS A 632 -29.09 1.88 7.11
N ALA A 633 -27.95 2.22 7.68
CA ALA A 633 -27.86 3.28 8.70
C ALA A 633 -28.32 4.65 8.16
N LEU A 634 -27.98 5.00 6.91
CA LEU A 634 -28.44 6.25 6.29
C LEU A 634 -29.94 6.24 5.98
N ILE A 635 -30.49 5.10 5.53
CA ILE A 635 -31.92 4.96 5.26
C ILE A 635 -32.71 5.07 6.57
N TRP A 636 -32.29 4.36 7.62
CA TRP A 636 -32.89 4.48 8.96
C TRP A 636 -32.80 5.90 9.51
N ALA A 637 -31.66 6.57 9.37
CA ALA A 637 -31.52 7.97 9.77
C ALA A 637 -32.51 8.88 9.03
N SER A 638 -32.78 8.59 7.75
CA SER A 638 -33.77 9.34 6.97
C SER A 638 -35.21 9.10 7.42
N ALA A 639 -35.50 7.92 7.97
CA ALA A 639 -36.81 7.58 8.55
C ALA A 639 -36.98 8.11 9.98
N TYR A 640 -35.90 8.22 10.75
CA TYR A 640 -35.94 8.68 12.14
C TYR A 640 -35.97 10.23 12.25
N PHE A 641 -35.10 10.92 11.51
CA PHE A 641 -34.97 12.38 11.56
C PHE A 641 -35.73 13.10 10.43
N THR A 642 -35.90 14.42 10.56
CA THR A 642 -36.48 15.32 9.56
C THR A 642 -35.55 16.54 9.33
N GLY A 643 -35.72 17.22 8.19
CA GLY A 643 -34.96 18.43 7.83
C GLY A 643 -33.96 18.24 6.67
N GLY A 644 -33.15 19.28 6.41
CA GLY A 644 -32.25 19.33 5.23
C GLY A 644 -31.25 18.16 5.08
N PRO A 645 -30.55 17.73 6.14
CA PRO A 645 -29.63 16.58 6.07
C PRO A 645 -30.31 15.24 5.79
N THR A 646 -31.55 15.05 6.25
CA THR A 646 -32.33 13.83 6.09
C THR A 646 -32.49 13.45 4.62
N ARG A 647 -32.84 14.43 3.77
CA ARG A 647 -32.97 14.21 2.32
C ARG A 647 -31.65 13.77 1.70
N ARG A 648 -30.54 14.40 2.10
CA ARG A 648 -29.20 14.05 1.62
C ARG A 648 -28.80 12.62 1.99
N TRP A 649 -29.09 12.19 3.22
CA TRP A 649 -28.85 10.79 3.64
C TRP A 649 -29.72 9.82 2.87
N CYS A 650 -31.00 10.14 2.64
CA CYS A 650 -31.92 9.34 1.85
C CYS A 650 -31.43 9.19 0.40
N ASP A 651 -31.20 10.30 -0.31
CA ASP A 651 -30.76 10.31 -1.71
C ASP A 651 -29.45 9.52 -1.89
N LYS A 652 -28.51 9.69 -0.95
CA LYS A 652 -27.24 8.96 -0.95
C LYS A 652 -27.41 7.47 -0.66
N GLY A 653 -28.25 7.13 0.32
CA GLY A 653 -28.59 5.77 0.67
C GLY A 653 -29.24 5.04 -0.51
N LEU A 654 -30.21 5.68 -1.17
CA LEU A 654 -30.90 5.14 -2.35
C LEU A 654 -29.95 4.93 -3.54
N ALA A 655 -29.10 5.91 -3.86
CA ALA A 655 -28.14 5.78 -4.94
C ALA A 655 -27.17 4.61 -4.72
N LEU A 656 -26.68 4.46 -3.49
CA LEU A 656 -25.78 3.36 -3.12
C LEU A 656 -26.51 2.02 -3.04
N LEU A 657 -27.76 2.01 -2.56
CA LEU A 657 -28.60 0.81 -2.51
C LEU A 657 -28.84 0.24 -3.90
N ARG A 658 -29.21 1.10 -4.87
CA ARG A 658 -29.37 0.71 -6.27
C ARG A 658 -28.12 0.03 -6.81
N ALA A 659 -26.96 0.69 -6.67
CA ALA A 659 -25.69 0.16 -7.14
C ALA A 659 -25.30 -1.14 -6.43
N ALA A 660 -25.56 -1.24 -5.12
CA ALA A 660 -25.25 -2.43 -4.35
C ALA A 660 -26.14 -3.63 -4.73
N ILE A 661 -27.42 -3.41 -5.05
CA ILE A 661 -28.29 -4.47 -5.58
C ILE A 661 -27.74 -5.01 -6.91
N ASP A 662 -27.34 -4.12 -7.82
CA ASP A 662 -26.80 -4.49 -9.13
C ASP A 662 -25.46 -5.24 -9.04
N GLU A 663 -24.59 -4.85 -8.11
CA GLU A 663 -23.24 -5.42 -7.97
C GLU A 663 -23.22 -6.67 -7.09
N GLN A 664 -23.99 -6.69 -5.99
CA GLN A 664 -23.78 -7.64 -4.90
C GLN A 664 -24.83 -8.76 -4.84
N ILE A 665 -25.98 -8.62 -5.51
CA ILE A 665 -27.02 -9.66 -5.55
C ILE A 665 -26.94 -10.33 -6.92
N LEU A 666 -26.55 -11.61 -6.93
CA LEU A 666 -26.38 -12.36 -8.17
C LEU A 666 -27.73 -12.60 -8.88
N GLY A 667 -27.69 -13.01 -10.14
CA GLY A 667 -28.89 -13.26 -10.95
C GLY A 667 -29.81 -14.30 -10.30
N ASP A 668 -29.20 -15.30 -9.66
CA ASP A 668 -29.87 -16.37 -8.93
C ASP A 668 -30.26 -16.01 -7.48
N GLY A 669 -30.00 -14.78 -7.03
CA GLY A 669 -30.42 -14.26 -5.73
C GLY A 669 -29.42 -14.46 -4.60
N VAL A 670 -28.35 -15.23 -4.78
CA VAL A 670 -27.34 -15.38 -3.71
C VAL A 670 -26.52 -14.10 -3.60
N HIS A 671 -26.08 -13.77 -2.39
CA HIS A 671 -25.18 -12.62 -2.19
C HIS A 671 -23.78 -13.00 -2.70
N TYR A 672 -23.14 -12.09 -3.42
CA TYR A 672 -21.89 -12.36 -4.13
C TYR A 672 -20.72 -12.81 -3.25
N GLU A 673 -20.73 -12.54 -1.93
CA GLU A 673 -19.73 -13.04 -0.97
C GLU A 673 -19.83 -14.54 -0.73
N ARG A 674 -20.95 -15.17 -1.12
CA ARG A 674 -21.16 -16.64 -1.10
C ARG A 674 -20.94 -17.26 0.27
N SER A 675 -21.19 -16.52 1.34
CA SER A 675 -21.32 -17.08 2.67
C SER A 675 -22.80 -17.10 3.02
N PRO A 676 -23.38 -18.26 3.39
CA PRO A 676 -24.75 -18.34 3.87
C PRO A 676 -25.05 -17.40 5.06
N SER A 677 -24.14 -17.26 6.03
CA SER A 677 -24.32 -16.31 7.15
C SER A 677 -24.34 -14.86 6.68
N TYR A 678 -23.42 -14.45 5.80
CA TYR A 678 -23.42 -13.08 5.26
C TYR A 678 -24.61 -12.82 4.33
N HIS A 679 -25.11 -13.85 3.63
CA HIS A 679 -26.35 -13.76 2.88
C HIS A 679 -27.54 -13.46 3.80
N CYS A 680 -27.72 -14.18 4.91
CA CYS A 680 -28.75 -13.86 5.91
C CYS A 680 -28.60 -12.42 6.43
N GLN A 681 -27.37 -12.01 6.75
CA GLN A 681 -27.09 -10.66 7.24
C GLN A 681 -27.53 -9.59 6.23
N VAL A 682 -27.17 -9.74 4.96
CA VAL A 682 -27.51 -8.78 3.90
C VAL A 682 -29.00 -8.83 3.57
N LEU A 683 -29.63 -10.01 3.56
CA LEU A 683 -31.07 -10.15 3.37
C LEU A 683 -31.84 -9.40 4.46
N ALA A 684 -31.49 -9.62 5.73
CA ALA A 684 -32.10 -8.90 6.85
C ALA A 684 -31.90 -7.37 6.73
N ASP A 685 -30.71 -6.94 6.35
CA ASP A 685 -30.42 -5.51 6.17
C ASP A 685 -31.24 -4.87 5.05
N LEU A 686 -31.42 -5.57 3.92
CA LEU A 686 -32.21 -5.10 2.79
C LEU A 686 -33.72 -5.14 3.09
N LEU A 687 -34.21 -6.13 3.84
CA LEU A 687 -35.59 -6.19 4.32
C LEU A 687 -35.90 -4.99 5.23
N GLU A 688 -34.99 -4.65 6.14
CA GLU A 688 -35.15 -3.44 6.97
C GLU A 688 -35.14 -2.16 6.12
N CYS A 689 -34.26 -2.06 5.10
CA CYS A 689 -34.29 -0.92 4.18
C CYS A 689 -35.65 -0.82 3.49
N ARG A 690 -36.16 -1.93 2.97
CA ARG A 690 -37.47 -2.00 2.29
C ARG A 690 -38.63 -1.68 3.22
N HIS A 691 -38.56 -2.11 4.48
CA HIS A 691 -39.54 -1.79 5.51
C HIS A 691 -39.54 -0.28 5.82
N MET A 692 -38.36 0.33 6.03
CA MET A 692 -38.22 1.76 6.30
C MET A 692 -38.68 2.65 5.15
N LEU A 693 -38.47 2.21 3.91
CA LEU A 693 -38.91 2.94 2.72
C LEU A 693 -40.42 2.77 2.46
N GLY A 694 -41.06 1.77 3.04
CA GLY A 694 -42.48 1.44 2.85
C GLY A 694 -42.85 0.87 1.47
N HIS A 695 -42.07 1.19 0.43
CA HIS A 695 -42.22 0.72 -0.94
C HIS A 695 -40.86 0.48 -1.59
N ASP A 696 -40.85 -0.14 -2.77
CA ASP A 696 -39.66 -0.27 -3.59
C ASP A 696 -39.39 1.06 -4.34
N PRO A 697 -38.29 1.76 -4.05
CA PRO A 697 -37.99 3.06 -4.67
C PRO A 697 -37.48 2.95 -6.12
N PHE A 698 -37.27 1.73 -6.64
CA PHE A 698 -36.64 1.45 -7.92
C PHE A 698 -37.57 0.68 -8.88
N GLY A 699 -38.90 0.78 -8.72
CA GLY A 699 -39.86 0.16 -9.63
C GLY A 699 -39.88 -1.37 -9.56
N GLY A 700 -39.68 -1.95 -8.38
CA GLY A 700 -39.81 -3.39 -8.12
C GLY A 700 -38.50 -4.18 -8.21
N VAL A 701 -37.35 -3.52 -8.36
CA VAL A 701 -36.07 -4.22 -8.47
C VAL A 701 -35.52 -4.68 -7.12
N LEU A 702 -35.71 -3.91 -6.04
CA LEU A 702 -35.36 -4.33 -4.69
C LEU A 702 -36.26 -5.50 -4.26
N ASP A 703 -37.56 -5.42 -4.52
CA ASP A 703 -38.52 -6.47 -4.15
C ASP A 703 -38.21 -7.78 -4.86
N LYS A 704 -37.89 -7.74 -6.16
CA LYS A 704 -37.43 -8.92 -6.91
C LYS A 704 -36.10 -9.48 -6.40
N ALA A 705 -35.19 -8.62 -5.96
CA ALA A 705 -33.92 -9.08 -5.39
C ALA A 705 -34.17 -9.80 -4.05
N LEU A 706 -34.99 -9.22 -3.18
CA LEU A 706 -35.41 -9.80 -1.90
C LEU A 706 -36.14 -11.14 -2.08
N GLU A 707 -37.04 -11.24 -3.07
CA GLU A 707 -37.72 -12.49 -3.43
C GLU A 707 -36.71 -13.61 -3.76
N ARG A 708 -35.76 -13.34 -4.66
CA ARG A 708 -34.75 -14.33 -5.03
C ARG A 708 -33.82 -14.67 -3.88
N MET A 709 -33.43 -13.69 -3.06
CA MET A 709 -32.62 -13.92 -1.87
C MET A 709 -33.36 -14.79 -0.83
N ALA A 710 -34.62 -14.48 -0.55
CA ALA A 710 -35.43 -15.23 0.40
C ALA A 710 -35.66 -16.67 -0.07
N GLN A 711 -35.91 -16.88 -1.37
CA GLN A 711 -35.95 -18.23 -1.93
C GLN A 711 -34.59 -18.94 -1.81
N ALA A 712 -33.49 -18.23 -2.07
CA ALA A 712 -32.15 -18.80 -1.96
C ALA A 712 -31.85 -19.32 -0.56
N ILE A 713 -32.11 -18.53 0.49
CA ILE A 713 -31.83 -18.98 1.85
C ILE A 713 -32.76 -20.12 2.31
N ALA A 714 -34.02 -20.16 1.84
CA ALA A 714 -34.90 -21.29 2.11
C ALA A 714 -34.33 -22.60 1.57
N ASP A 715 -33.69 -22.56 0.40
CA ASP A 715 -33.08 -23.73 -0.23
C ASP A 715 -31.74 -24.11 0.40
N LEU A 716 -30.89 -23.13 0.71
CA LEU A 716 -29.54 -23.33 1.24
C LEU A 716 -29.50 -23.71 2.73
N SER A 717 -30.62 -23.61 3.44
CA SER A 717 -30.71 -23.96 4.87
C SER A 717 -30.79 -25.46 5.08
N HIS A 718 -30.09 -25.98 6.08
CA HIS A 718 -30.26 -27.37 6.49
C HIS A 718 -31.66 -27.59 7.12
N PRO A 719 -32.13 -28.85 7.17
CA PRO A 719 -33.42 -29.18 7.81
C PRO A 719 -33.54 -28.75 9.28
N ASP A 720 -32.42 -28.58 9.98
CA ASP A 720 -32.36 -28.03 11.35
C ASP A 720 -32.67 -26.52 11.43
N GLY A 721 -32.94 -25.87 10.29
CA GLY A 721 -33.25 -24.45 10.19
C GLY A 721 -32.01 -23.54 10.23
N ARG A 722 -30.79 -24.10 10.22
CA ARG A 722 -29.53 -23.35 10.26
C ARG A 722 -28.83 -23.36 8.90
N VAL A 723 -27.89 -22.44 8.73
CA VAL A 723 -27.14 -22.26 7.49
C VAL A 723 -26.11 -23.39 7.26
N ALA A 724 -25.74 -23.64 6.00
CA ALA A 724 -24.50 -24.38 5.70
C ALA A 724 -23.26 -23.53 6.07
N LEU A 725 -22.14 -24.18 6.39
CA LEU A 725 -20.94 -23.52 6.91
C LEU A 725 -19.86 -23.24 5.83
N PHE A 726 -20.27 -23.11 4.56
CA PHE A 726 -19.37 -22.71 3.47
C PHE A 726 -18.81 -21.30 3.67
N ASN A 727 -17.56 -21.09 3.27
CA ASN A 727 -16.84 -19.83 3.44
C ASN A 727 -16.88 -19.36 4.92
N ASP A 728 -16.81 -18.05 5.18
CA ASP A 728 -17.00 -17.54 6.53
C ASP A 728 -18.49 -17.59 6.95
N ALA A 729 -18.92 -18.73 7.46
CA ALA A 729 -20.25 -18.94 8.02
C ALA A 729 -20.19 -19.60 9.40
N GLY A 730 -21.20 -19.31 10.21
CA GLY A 730 -21.42 -19.84 11.56
C GLY A 730 -22.93 -19.95 11.84
N LEU A 731 -23.32 -20.90 12.68
CA LEU A 731 -24.72 -21.24 12.96
C LEU A 731 -25.50 -20.09 13.62
N ASP A 732 -24.83 -19.29 14.44
CA ASP A 732 -25.37 -18.15 15.19
C ASP A 732 -24.65 -16.82 14.86
N MET A 733 -23.78 -16.82 13.83
CA MET A 733 -23.02 -15.63 13.40
C MET A 733 -23.90 -14.51 12.82
N ALA A 734 -25.08 -14.85 12.28
CA ALA A 734 -26.04 -13.93 11.70
C ALA A 734 -27.47 -14.30 12.13
N ARG A 735 -28.46 -13.53 11.69
CA ARG A 735 -29.89 -13.89 11.87
C ARG A 735 -30.14 -15.26 11.26
N ALA A 736 -30.94 -16.09 11.94
CA ALA A 736 -31.27 -17.40 11.43
C ALA A 736 -32.06 -17.28 10.11
N PRO A 737 -31.96 -18.25 9.19
CA PRO A 737 -32.77 -18.31 7.99
C PRO A 737 -34.27 -18.12 8.25
N GLY A 738 -34.80 -18.79 9.29
CA GLY A 738 -36.19 -18.68 9.69
C GLY A 738 -36.62 -17.24 9.97
N GLU A 739 -35.84 -16.51 10.77
CA GLU A 739 -36.10 -15.08 11.08
C GLU A 739 -36.16 -14.23 9.82
N CYS A 740 -35.25 -14.47 8.86
CA CYS A 740 -35.23 -13.72 7.59
C CYS A 740 -36.47 -14.03 6.74
N LEU A 741 -36.90 -15.29 6.67
CA LEU A 741 -38.08 -15.73 5.94
C LEU A 741 -39.37 -15.23 6.57
N ASP A 742 -39.44 -15.17 7.89
CA ASP A 742 -40.60 -14.66 8.62
C ASP A 742 -40.74 -13.15 8.45
N ALA A 743 -39.63 -12.40 8.50
CA ALA A 743 -39.61 -10.98 8.19
C ALA A 743 -39.99 -10.70 6.72
N TYR A 744 -39.53 -11.53 5.79
CA TYR A 744 -39.97 -11.47 4.39
C TYR A 744 -41.49 -11.72 4.29
N ALA A 745 -42.00 -12.76 4.94
CA ALA A 745 -43.43 -13.08 4.92
C ALA A 745 -44.29 -11.96 5.53
N GLN A 746 -43.81 -11.28 6.57
CA GLN A 746 -44.47 -10.13 7.15
C GLN A 746 -44.60 -8.96 6.15
N LEU A 747 -43.60 -8.74 5.29
CA LEU A 747 -43.61 -7.65 4.31
C LEU A 747 -44.36 -8.01 3.02
N PHE A 748 -44.30 -9.26 2.58
CA PHE A 748 -44.79 -9.69 1.26
C PHE A 748 -45.99 -10.63 1.31
N GLY A 749 -46.43 -11.06 2.49
CA GLY A 749 -47.60 -11.94 2.69
C GLY A 749 -47.38 -13.40 2.26
N VAL A 750 -46.16 -13.76 1.87
CA VAL A 750 -45.80 -15.12 1.42
C VAL A 750 -44.46 -15.52 2.02
N ARG A 751 -44.38 -16.76 2.52
CA ARG A 751 -43.16 -17.35 3.05
C ARG A 751 -42.58 -18.34 2.03
N PRO A 752 -41.36 -18.12 1.50
CA PRO A 752 -40.72 -19.06 0.59
C PRO A 752 -40.55 -20.43 1.24
N ALA A 753 -40.83 -21.48 0.47
CA ALA A 753 -40.62 -22.87 0.87
C ALA A 753 -39.35 -23.42 0.20
N ALA A 754 -38.64 -24.30 0.91
CA ALA A 754 -37.50 -25.01 0.35
C ALA A 754 -37.95 -25.89 -0.82
N ARG A 755 -37.25 -25.81 -1.95
CA ARG A 755 -37.48 -26.62 -3.14
C ARG A 755 -36.89 -28.01 -2.95
N TYR A 756 -37.49 -28.98 -3.65
CA TYR A 756 -37.00 -30.36 -3.71
C TYR A 756 -35.57 -30.45 -4.26
N ALA A 757 -35.25 -29.66 -5.28
CA ALA A 757 -33.90 -29.51 -5.81
C ALA A 757 -33.69 -28.08 -6.28
N PHE A 758 -32.45 -27.63 -6.23
CA PHE A 758 -32.08 -26.26 -6.56
C PHE A 758 -30.70 -26.18 -7.24
N ALA A 759 -30.54 -25.13 -8.06
CA ALA A 759 -29.30 -24.78 -8.72
C ALA A 759 -29.16 -23.26 -8.76
N PHE A 760 -28.17 -22.76 -8.04
CA PHE A 760 -27.73 -21.37 -8.06
C PHE A 760 -26.46 -21.31 -8.89
N GLY A 761 -26.61 -21.22 -10.22
CA GLY A 761 -25.51 -21.34 -11.17
C GLY A 761 -24.48 -20.19 -11.12
N ASP A 762 -24.92 -18.98 -10.77
CA ASP A 762 -24.02 -17.82 -10.64
C ASP A 762 -23.23 -17.93 -9.34
N ALA A 763 -23.90 -18.32 -8.25
CA ALA A 763 -23.30 -18.55 -6.94
C ALA A 763 -22.40 -19.79 -6.95
N GLY A 764 -22.82 -20.83 -7.66
CA GLY A 764 -22.20 -22.16 -7.69
C GLY A 764 -22.73 -23.14 -6.65
N TYR A 765 -23.95 -22.97 -6.12
CA TYR A 765 -24.54 -23.92 -5.17
C TYR A 765 -25.58 -24.82 -5.82
N PHE A 766 -25.48 -26.13 -5.57
CA PHE A 766 -26.36 -27.14 -6.13
C PHE A 766 -26.79 -28.10 -5.04
N GLY A 767 -28.07 -28.48 -5.01
CA GLY A 767 -28.52 -29.35 -3.94
C GLY A 767 -29.91 -29.91 -4.11
N MET A 768 -30.29 -30.72 -3.12
CA MET A 768 -31.59 -31.36 -3.03
C MET A 768 -32.04 -31.55 -1.59
N ARG A 769 -33.36 -31.68 -1.43
CA ARG A 769 -34.06 -32.11 -0.23
C ARG A 769 -35.06 -33.19 -0.65
N ALA A 770 -34.64 -34.44 -0.54
CA ALA A 770 -35.28 -35.60 -1.15
C ALA A 770 -35.40 -36.76 -0.16
N GLY A 771 -36.63 -37.11 0.24
CA GLY A 771 -36.86 -38.06 1.33
C GLY A 771 -36.22 -37.53 2.62
N ASP A 772 -35.47 -38.40 3.30
CA ASP A 772 -34.71 -38.04 4.50
C ASP A 772 -33.42 -37.24 4.20
N THR A 773 -33.03 -37.09 2.94
CA THR A 773 -31.71 -36.58 2.56
C THR A 773 -31.74 -35.12 2.15
N TYR A 774 -30.89 -34.30 2.79
CA TYR A 774 -30.49 -32.98 2.32
C TYR A 774 -29.01 -32.99 1.95
N LEU A 775 -28.69 -32.52 0.74
CA LEU A 775 -27.32 -32.38 0.28
C LEU A 775 -27.15 -31.06 -0.45
N ILE A 776 -26.07 -30.36 -0.14
CA ILE A 776 -25.65 -29.12 -0.81
C ILE A 776 -24.18 -29.23 -1.20
N ALA A 777 -23.87 -28.95 -2.46
CA ALA A 777 -22.53 -28.98 -3.03
C ALA A 777 -22.14 -27.60 -3.60
N ASP A 778 -20.88 -27.22 -3.40
CA ASP A 778 -20.27 -26.04 -4.01
C ASP A 778 -19.56 -26.39 -5.33
N CYS A 779 -19.73 -25.55 -6.33
CA CYS A 779 -18.94 -25.52 -7.56
C CYS A 779 -18.77 -24.06 -8.02
N GLY A 780 -18.69 -23.14 -7.06
CA GLY A 780 -18.60 -21.71 -7.28
C GLY A 780 -17.17 -21.16 -7.30
N ARG A 781 -17.05 -19.90 -7.70
CA ARG A 781 -15.94 -19.04 -7.29
C ARG A 781 -15.99 -18.87 -5.76
N ILE A 782 -14.84 -18.82 -5.13
CA ILE A 782 -14.72 -18.69 -3.67
C ILE A 782 -15.23 -17.35 -3.11
N ALA A 783 -15.21 -16.28 -3.91
CA ALA A 783 -15.54 -14.91 -3.51
C ALA A 783 -15.46 -13.97 -4.73
N PRO A 784 -15.99 -12.73 -4.65
CA PRO A 784 -15.76 -11.71 -5.68
C PRO A 784 -14.28 -11.31 -5.72
N ASP A 785 -13.77 -10.99 -6.91
CA ASP A 785 -12.32 -10.81 -7.13
C ASP A 785 -11.71 -9.70 -6.26
N ASP A 786 -12.46 -8.64 -6.01
CA ASP A 786 -12.01 -7.45 -5.27
C ASP A 786 -12.35 -7.48 -3.77
N LEU A 787 -13.11 -8.47 -3.30
CA LEU A 787 -13.45 -8.74 -1.90
C LEU A 787 -13.39 -10.24 -1.56
N VAL A 788 -12.18 -10.73 -1.30
CA VAL A 788 -11.89 -12.15 -0.98
C VAL A 788 -11.66 -12.43 0.51
N ALA A 789 -12.17 -11.56 1.37
CA ALA A 789 -11.96 -11.65 2.80
C ALA A 789 -12.53 -12.96 3.38
N HIS A 790 -13.69 -13.37 2.85
CA HIS A 790 -14.52 -14.44 3.38
C HIS A 790 -14.42 -15.77 2.61
N GLY A 791 -13.76 -15.78 1.45
CA GLY A 791 -13.64 -16.97 0.60
C GLY A 791 -12.65 -18.00 1.14
N HIS A 792 -13.02 -19.28 1.05
CA HIS A 792 -12.24 -20.45 1.47
C HIS A 792 -11.76 -21.27 0.27
N GLY A 793 -10.92 -22.28 0.51
CA GLY A 793 -10.43 -23.22 -0.49
C GLY A 793 -11.36 -24.43 -0.63
N ASP A 794 -12.66 -24.18 -0.62
CA ASP A 794 -13.74 -25.16 -0.46
C ASP A 794 -14.43 -25.53 -1.78
N VAL A 795 -13.82 -25.23 -2.93
CA VAL A 795 -14.43 -25.55 -4.23
C VAL A 795 -14.61 -27.06 -4.36
N LEU A 796 -15.80 -27.49 -4.80
CA LEU A 796 -16.23 -28.89 -4.86
C LEU A 796 -16.47 -29.55 -3.49
N SER A 797 -16.51 -28.79 -2.38
CA SER A 797 -16.97 -29.26 -1.07
C SER A 797 -18.48 -29.50 -1.06
N PHE A 798 -18.97 -30.20 -0.03
CA PHE A 798 -20.39 -30.43 0.21
C PHE A 798 -20.70 -30.60 1.70
N GLU A 799 -21.96 -30.37 2.07
CA GLU A 799 -22.52 -30.73 3.38
C GLU A 799 -23.75 -31.62 3.18
N MET A 800 -24.05 -32.45 4.19
CA MET A 800 -25.16 -33.39 4.12
C MET A 800 -25.84 -33.60 5.48
N SER A 801 -27.17 -33.61 5.44
CA SER A 801 -28.04 -34.02 6.55
C SER A 801 -28.92 -35.20 6.14
N VAL A 802 -29.24 -36.05 7.11
CA VAL A 802 -30.16 -37.20 6.98
C VAL A 802 -31.16 -37.15 8.12
N ALA A 803 -32.45 -37.34 7.84
CA ALA A 803 -33.52 -37.38 8.84
C ALA A 803 -33.51 -36.16 9.79
N GLY A 804 -33.20 -34.97 9.27
CA GLY A 804 -33.07 -33.74 10.05
C GLY A 804 -31.67 -33.48 10.63
N GLU A 805 -30.82 -34.50 10.72
CA GLU A 805 -29.56 -34.47 11.43
C GLU A 805 -28.37 -34.22 10.50
N ARG A 806 -27.50 -33.25 10.82
CA ARG A 806 -26.20 -33.08 10.14
C ARG A 806 -25.31 -34.30 10.35
N ILE A 807 -24.75 -34.83 9.28
CA ILE A 807 -23.80 -35.95 9.31
C ILE A 807 -22.43 -35.51 8.80
N ILE A 808 -22.40 -34.94 7.60
CA ILE A 808 -21.18 -34.39 6.98
C ILE A 808 -21.30 -32.87 7.03
N VAL A 809 -20.38 -32.23 7.75
CA VAL A 809 -20.37 -30.78 7.99
C VAL A 809 -19.13 -30.15 7.37
N ASP A 810 -19.15 -28.85 7.10
CA ASP A 810 -17.92 -28.10 6.85
C ASP A 810 -17.26 -27.70 8.18
N GLN A 811 -15.96 -27.37 8.14
CA GLN A 811 -15.20 -27.02 9.34
C GLN A 811 -15.66 -25.69 9.94
N GLY A 812 -16.09 -24.74 9.12
CA GLY A 812 -16.51 -23.40 9.57
C GLY A 812 -15.34 -22.48 9.94
N VAL A 813 -15.61 -21.44 10.73
CA VAL A 813 -14.63 -20.38 11.06
C VAL A 813 -14.55 -20.11 12.56
N PHE A 814 -13.33 -20.22 13.11
CA PHE A 814 -13.08 -19.94 14.53
C PHE A 814 -12.79 -18.46 14.83
N GLU A 815 -11.92 -17.82 14.04
CA GLU A 815 -11.46 -16.45 14.29
C GLU A 815 -10.98 -15.77 13.01
N TYR A 816 -10.86 -14.43 13.04
CA TYR A 816 -10.26 -13.63 11.97
C TYR A 816 -8.83 -13.17 12.24
N VAL A 817 -8.23 -13.63 13.34
CA VAL A 817 -6.83 -13.33 13.66
C VAL A 817 -5.92 -14.11 12.71
N ALA A 818 -4.91 -13.45 12.16
CA ALA A 818 -3.97 -14.13 11.27
C ALA A 818 -3.17 -15.16 12.09
N GLY A 819 -3.33 -16.44 11.75
CA GLY A 819 -2.72 -17.52 12.53
C GLY A 819 -3.03 -18.89 11.94
N ARG A 820 -2.68 -19.94 12.68
CA ARG A 820 -2.88 -21.33 12.27
C ARG A 820 -4.36 -21.65 12.06
N ARG A 821 -5.24 -21.28 13.01
CA ARG A 821 -6.68 -21.54 12.91
C ARG A 821 -7.30 -20.86 11.69
N ARG A 822 -7.00 -19.57 11.45
CA ARG A 822 -7.49 -18.88 10.24
C ARG A 822 -6.95 -19.46 8.93
N GLN A 823 -5.70 -19.92 8.90
CA GLN A 823 -5.16 -20.62 7.72
C GLN A 823 -5.87 -21.96 7.50
N GLN A 824 -6.14 -22.68 8.58
CA GLN A 824 -6.84 -23.95 8.55
C GLN A 824 -8.30 -23.77 8.12
N SER A 825 -9.05 -22.77 8.62
CA SER A 825 -10.44 -22.52 8.21
C SER A 825 -10.58 -22.36 6.70
N ARG A 826 -9.56 -21.80 6.04
CA ARG A 826 -9.62 -21.51 4.60
C ARG A 826 -9.01 -22.62 3.75
N SER A 827 -8.43 -23.65 4.34
CA SER A 827 -7.62 -24.64 3.63
C SER A 827 -8.47 -25.72 2.99
N ALA A 828 -8.21 -26.08 1.74
CA ALA A 828 -8.86 -27.21 1.09
C ALA A 828 -8.81 -28.52 1.89
N ALA A 829 -7.71 -28.76 2.62
CA ALA A 829 -7.55 -29.94 3.48
C ALA A 829 -8.53 -29.99 4.66
N SER A 830 -9.18 -28.87 4.97
CA SER A 830 -10.19 -28.72 6.01
C SER A 830 -11.63 -28.86 5.51
N HIS A 831 -11.84 -28.94 4.20
CA HIS A 831 -13.17 -29.06 3.60
C HIS A 831 -13.40 -30.48 3.08
N ASN A 832 -14.64 -30.75 2.63
CA ASN A 832 -15.03 -32.05 2.12
C ASN A 832 -14.71 -32.17 0.63
N THR A 833 -13.46 -31.89 0.24
CA THR A 833 -12.98 -31.82 -1.15
C THR A 833 -11.59 -32.44 -1.29
N LEU A 834 -11.05 -32.48 -2.52
CA LEU A 834 -9.70 -32.96 -2.79
C LEU A 834 -8.66 -31.91 -2.40
N SER A 835 -7.63 -32.36 -1.69
CA SER A 835 -6.49 -31.55 -1.27
C SER A 835 -5.16 -32.22 -1.63
N PHE A 836 -4.13 -31.43 -1.94
CA PHE A 836 -2.79 -31.94 -2.22
C PHE A 836 -1.85 -31.60 -1.08
N ASP A 837 -0.88 -32.48 -0.82
CA ASP A 837 0.08 -32.29 0.27
C ASP A 837 0.84 -30.95 0.16
N GLY A 838 0.71 -30.15 1.22
CA GLY A 838 1.32 -28.83 1.34
C GLY A 838 0.87 -27.81 0.28
N ALA A 839 -0.33 -27.99 -0.29
CA ALA A 839 -0.88 -27.11 -1.31
C ALA A 839 -2.37 -26.85 -1.10
N ASP A 840 -2.84 -25.73 -1.63
CA ASP A 840 -4.21 -25.26 -1.45
C ASP A 840 -4.79 -24.76 -2.78
N GLN A 841 -6.10 -24.79 -2.89
CA GLN A 841 -6.84 -24.38 -4.08
C GLN A 841 -6.63 -22.89 -4.39
N ALA A 842 -6.41 -22.08 -3.37
CA ALA A 842 -6.13 -20.66 -3.47
C ALA A 842 -4.90 -20.25 -2.64
N ASP A 843 -4.37 -19.05 -2.90
CA ASP A 843 -3.16 -18.55 -2.26
C ASP A 843 -3.49 -17.58 -1.12
N PHE A 844 -3.94 -18.11 0.01
CA PHE A 844 -4.33 -17.32 1.17
C PHE A 844 -3.13 -16.73 1.93
N PHE A 845 -3.24 -15.47 2.37
CA PHE A 845 -2.24 -14.83 3.22
C PHE A 845 -2.83 -13.69 4.07
N GLY A 846 -2.27 -13.50 5.27
CA GLY A 846 -2.90 -12.65 6.28
C GLY A 846 -4.32 -13.14 6.63
N SER A 847 -5.13 -12.31 7.29
CA SER A 847 -6.50 -12.69 7.67
C SER A 847 -7.48 -12.72 6.50
N PHE A 848 -7.34 -11.78 5.56
CA PHE A 848 -8.38 -11.43 4.59
C PHE A 848 -7.86 -11.28 3.14
N ARG A 849 -6.66 -11.76 2.81
CA ARG A 849 -6.09 -11.60 1.46
C ARG A 849 -5.92 -12.95 0.77
N CYS A 850 -6.07 -12.92 -0.55
CA CYS A 850 -5.88 -14.06 -1.42
C CYS A 850 -5.23 -13.62 -2.74
N GLY A 851 -4.18 -14.34 -3.16
CA GLY A 851 -3.43 -14.08 -4.39
C GLY A 851 -4.05 -14.81 -5.58
N ARG A 852 -3.50 -15.98 -5.92
CA ARG A 852 -4.11 -16.90 -6.91
C ARG A 852 -5.43 -17.44 -6.37
N ARG A 853 -6.45 -17.54 -7.23
CA ARG A 853 -7.78 -18.06 -6.92
C ARG A 853 -8.12 -19.19 -7.90
N PRO A 854 -8.87 -20.23 -7.50
CA PRO A 854 -9.34 -21.25 -8.42
C PRO A 854 -10.41 -20.68 -9.36
N LYS A 855 -10.39 -21.12 -10.62
CA LYS A 855 -11.48 -20.94 -11.57
C LYS A 855 -12.33 -22.20 -11.59
N ALA A 856 -13.45 -22.16 -10.87
CA ALA A 856 -14.44 -23.22 -10.89
C ALA A 856 -15.28 -23.17 -12.18
N LYS A 857 -15.68 -24.33 -12.67
CA LYS A 857 -16.56 -24.49 -13.83
C LYS A 857 -17.47 -25.69 -13.63
N VAL A 858 -18.77 -25.49 -13.81
CA VAL A 858 -19.73 -26.57 -13.99
C VAL A 858 -19.56 -27.13 -15.40
N LEU A 859 -19.19 -28.41 -15.50
CA LEU A 859 -19.06 -29.13 -16.76
C LEU A 859 -20.40 -29.72 -17.19
N HIS A 860 -21.16 -30.24 -16.23
CA HIS A 860 -22.48 -30.80 -16.46
C HIS A 860 -23.37 -30.60 -15.24
N TYR A 861 -24.62 -30.20 -15.47
CA TYR A 861 -25.65 -30.23 -14.45
C TYR A 861 -26.94 -30.78 -15.06
N GLN A 862 -27.58 -31.71 -14.36
CA GLN A 862 -28.88 -32.25 -14.72
C GLN A 862 -29.69 -32.49 -13.45
N GLN A 863 -30.76 -31.73 -13.28
CA GLN A 863 -31.78 -32.05 -12.29
C GLN A 863 -32.57 -33.29 -12.74
N ARG A 864 -32.78 -34.24 -11.83
CA ARG A 864 -33.57 -35.46 -12.07
C ARG A 864 -34.89 -35.39 -11.30
N ALA A 865 -35.81 -36.29 -11.62
CA ALA A 865 -37.05 -36.45 -10.85
C ALA A 865 -36.76 -36.74 -9.38
N GLN A 866 -35.74 -37.57 -9.11
CA GLN A 866 -35.22 -37.82 -7.78
C GLN A 866 -33.72 -37.51 -7.71
N GLY A 867 -33.39 -36.30 -7.27
CA GLY A 867 -32.02 -35.82 -7.04
C GLY A 867 -31.39 -35.12 -8.24
N PHE A 868 -30.06 -35.16 -8.36
CA PHE A 868 -29.33 -34.42 -9.40
C PHE A 868 -28.01 -35.08 -9.80
N VAL A 869 -27.51 -34.70 -10.98
CA VAL A 869 -26.13 -34.95 -11.41
C VAL A 869 -25.41 -33.62 -11.54
N LEU A 870 -24.24 -33.51 -10.92
CA LEU A 870 -23.35 -32.36 -11.05
C LEU A 870 -21.96 -32.87 -11.38
N GLU A 871 -21.33 -32.35 -12.43
CA GLU A 871 -19.91 -32.53 -12.70
C GLU A 871 -19.25 -31.14 -12.74
N GLY A 872 -18.32 -30.91 -11.83
CA GLY A 872 -17.62 -29.64 -11.67
C GLY A 872 -16.11 -29.82 -11.74
N THR A 873 -15.39 -28.76 -12.10
CA THR A 873 -13.91 -28.74 -12.12
C THR A 873 -13.35 -27.41 -11.64
N HIS A 874 -12.12 -27.42 -11.13
CA HIS A 874 -11.35 -26.19 -10.92
C HIS A 874 -9.84 -26.37 -11.19
N ASP A 875 -9.19 -25.25 -11.53
CA ASP A 875 -7.74 -25.16 -11.78
C ASP A 875 -6.91 -24.76 -10.55
N GLY A 876 -7.49 -24.93 -9.35
CA GLY A 876 -6.91 -24.50 -8.08
C GLY A 876 -5.53 -25.09 -7.75
N PHE A 877 -5.15 -26.20 -8.38
CA PHE A 877 -3.86 -26.84 -8.21
C PHE A 877 -2.96 -26.77 -9.46
N ALA A 878 -3.35 -26.02 -10.49
CA ALA A 878 -2.65 -25.96 -11.78
C ALA A 878 -1.23 -25.38 -11.70
N SER A 879 -0.88 -24.69 -10.60
CA SER A 879 0.48 -24.22 -10.33
C SER A 879 1.44 -25.30 -9.84
N LEU A 880 0.94 -26.49 -9.46
CA LEU A 880 1.77 -27.64 -9.13
C LEU A 880 2.38 -28.26 -10.38
N ARG A 881 3.45 -29.03 -10.22
CA ARG A 881 4.08 -29.78 -11.32
C ARG A 881 3.06 -30.76 -11.90
N GLY A 882 2.96 -30.79 -13.23
CA GLY A 882 1.95 -31.56 -13.98
C GLY A 882 0.58 -30.90 -14.08
N SER A 883 0.45 -29.68 -13.55
CA SER A 883 -0.75 -28.83 -13.61
C SER A 883 -2.06 -29.56 -13.31
N PRO A 884 -2.15 -30.25 -12.15
CA PRO A 884 -3.32 -31.04 -11.81
C PRO A 884 -4.57 -30.18 -11.70
N ARG A 885 -5.69 -30.73 -12.17
CA ARG A 885 -7.04 -30.17 -12.00
C ARG A 885 -7.92 -31.19 -11.32
N HIS A 886 -8.74 -30.70 -10.41
CA HIS A 886 -9.71 -31.53 -9.71
C HIS A 886 -11.03 -31.48 -10.49
N VAL A 887 -11.60 -32.66 -10.74
CA VAL A 887 -12.94 -32.85 -11.32
C VAL A 887 -13.73 -33.73 -10.38
N ARG A 888 -14.88 -33.24 -9.90
CA ARG A 888 -15.79 -34.01 -9.06
C ARG A 888 -17.12 -34.21 -9.78
N ARG A 889 -17.64 -35.42 -9.72
CA ARG A 889 -18.98 -35.77 -10.20
C ARG A 889 -19.82 -36.31 -9.05
N PHE A 890 -20.96 -35.69 -8.81
CA PHE A 890 -22.03 -36.19 -7.97
C PHE A 890 -23.11 -36.85 -8.83
N VAL A 891 -23.54 -38.04 -8.43
CA VAL A 891 -24.82 -38.64 -8.84
C VAL A 891 -25.61 -38.84 -7.55
N ALA A 892 -26.44 -37.86 -7.21
CA ALA A 892 -27.13 -37.79 -5.93
C ALA A 892 -28.61 -38.16 -6.09
N GLY A 893 -29.08 -39.07 -5.25
CA GLY A 893 -30.49 -39.44 -5.07
C GLY A 893 -30.87 -39.54 -3.58
N PRO A 894 -32.15 -39.79 -3.25
CA PRO A 894 -32.64 -39.77 -1.86
C PRO A 894 -31.98 -40.83 -0.95
N HIS A 895 -31.62 -42.00 -1.51
CA HIS A 895 -31.04 -43.10 -0.75
C HIS A 895 -29.61 -43.45 -1.15
N HIS A 896 -29.15 -43.00 -2.32
CA HIS A 896 -27.86 -43.36 -2.87
C HIS A 896 -27.18 -42.12 -3.45
N ILE A 897 -25.94 -41.87 -3.05
CA ILE A 897 -25.11 -40.80 -3.57
C ILE A 897 -23.77 -41.38 -3.97
N GLU A 898 -23.42 -41.26 -5.24
CA GLU A 898 -22.08 -41.56 -5.76
C GLU A 898 -21.31 -40.26 -5.96
N ILE A 899 -20.10 -40.21 -5.41
CA ILE A 899 -19.14 -39.11 -5.56
C ILE A 899 -17.91 -39.68 -6.24
N ARG A 900 -17.62 -39.21 -7.45
CA ARG A 900 -16.41 -39.59 -8.19
C ARG A 900 -15.48 -38.41 -8.33
N ASP A 901 -14.30 -38.55 -7.75
CA ASP A 901 -13.24 -37.57 -7.84
C ASP A 901 -12.16 -38.03 -8.80
N ARG A 902 -11.75 -37.12 -9.68
CA ARG A 902 -10.72 -37.34 -10.69
C ARG A 902 -9.71 -36.22 -10.67
N ILE A 903 -8.45 -36.59 -10.83
CA ILE A 903 -7.32 -35.69 -11.04
C ILE A 903 -6.96 -35.75 -12.53
N GLU A 904 -7.21 -34.65 -13.24
CA GLU A 904 -6.70 -34.47 -14.60
C GLU A 904 -5.27 -33.90 -14.56
N GLY A 905 -4.41 -34.29 -15.49
CA GLY A 905 -2.99 -33.93 -15.52
C GLY A 905 -2.09 -34.95 -14.82
N ASP A 906 -0.80 -34.65 -14.72
CA ASP A 906 0.21 -35.57 -14.16
C ASP A 906 0.62 -35.15 -12.74
N ALA A 907 -0.23 -35.45 -11.76
CA ALA A 907 0.03 -35.12 -10.37
C ALA A 907 1.25 -35.87 -9.82
N THR A 908 2.31 -35.13 -9.49
CA THR A 908 3.54 -35.68 -8.88
C THR A 908 3.52 -35.66 -7.35
N ARG A 909 2.38 -35.33 -6.73
CA ARG A 909 2.20 -35.24 -5.28
C ARG A 909 1.03 -36.13 -4.86
N SER A 910 1.09 -36.65 -3.64
CA SER A 910 -0.05 -37.26 -2.97
C SER A 910 -1.17 -36.26 -2.75
N ALA A 911 -2.39 -36.79 -2.77
CA ALA A 911 -3.61 -36.07 -2.50
C ALA A 911 -4.47 -36.85 -1.51
N SER A 912 -5.44 -36.18 -0.91
CA SER A 912 -6.42 -36.80 -0.04
C SER A 912 -7.80 -36.19 -0.25
N ILE A 913 -8.82 -36.98 0.10
CA ILE A 913 -10.21 -36.53 0.22
C ILE A 913 -10.67 -36.79 1.62
N GLY A 914 -11.24 -35.77 2.25
CA GLY A 914 -11.79 -35.84 3.60
C GLY A 914 -13.31 -35.74 3.63
N PHE A 915 -13.91 -36.36 4.65
CA PHE A 915 -15.30 -36.17 5.05
C PHE A 915 -15.31 -35.83 6.54
N LEU A 916 -15.55 -34.56 6.87
CA LEU A 916 -15.65 -34.09 8.24
C LEU A 916 -17.02 -34.43 8.81
N LEU A 917 -17.02 -35.09 9.96
CA LEU A 917 -18.23 -35.56 10.60
C LEU A 917 -18.72 -34.56 11.65
N HIS A 918 -20.03 -34.49 11.83
CA HIS A 918 -20.60 -33.82 13.00
C HIS A 918 -20.11 -34.52 14.29
N PRO A 919 -19.78 -33.78 15.37
CA PRO A 919 -19.19 -34.37 16.59
C PRO A 919 -19.98 -35.52 17.22
N ASP A 920 -21.31 -35.47 17.13
CA ASP A 920 -22.19 -36.48 17.71
C ASP A 920 -22.35 -37.74 16.82
N VAL A 921 -21.67 -37.81 15.67
CA VAL A 921 -21.71 -39.00 14.79
C VAL A 921 -20.91 -40.13 15.44
N LYS A 922 -21.61 -41.23 15.70
CA LYS A 922 -20.99 -42.51 16.08
C LYS A 922 -20.55 -43.25 14.82
N ILE A 923 -19.37 -43.86 14.90
CA ILE A 923 -18.71 -44.52 13.76
C ILE A 923 -18.55 -45.99 14.09
N GLU A 924 -19.10 -46.85 13.23
CA GLU A 924 -18.91 -48.30 13.29
C GLU A 924 -18.22 -48.73 12.00
N THR A 925 -17.07 -49.41 12.11
CA THR A 925 -16.29 -49.84 10.94
C THR A 925 -16.33 -51.36 10.83
N GLU A 926 -16.76 -51.87 9.68
CA GLU A 926 -16.80 -53.29 9.38
C GLU A 926 -16.17 -53.53 7.99
N GLY A 927 -14.93 -54.02 7.98
CA GLY A 927 -14.17 -54.19 6.74
C GLY A 927 -13.94 -52.87 6.00
N ALA A 928 -14.42 -52.78 4.75
CA ALA A 928 -14.32 -51.58 3.92
C ALA A 928 -15.53 -50.63 4.06
N MET A 929 -16.54 -51.01 4.86
CA MET A 929 -17.74 -50.21 5.08
C MET A 929 -17.63 -49.43 6.39
N THR A 930 -17.98 -48.15 6.35
CA THR A 930 -18.06 -47.29 7.54
C THR A 930 -19.50 -46.84 7.73
N ARG A 931 -20.14 -47.31 8.81
CA ARG A 931 -21.50 -46.90 9.18
C ARG A 931 -21.42 -45.67 10.10
N LEU A 932 -22.23 -44.67 9.79
CA LEU A 932 -22.34 -43.41 10.52
C LEU A 932 -23.75 -43.31 11.11
N LEU A 933 -23.82 -43.09 12.42
CA LEU A 933 -25.06 -43.06 13.19
C LEU A 933 -25.15 -41.76 14.01
N ARG A 934 -26.28 -41.05 13.93
CA ARG A 934 -26.57 -39.90 14.78
C ARG A 934 -28.07 -39.79 15.00
N GLU A 935 -28.53 -39.96 16.23
CA GLU A 935 -29.96 -39.96 16.59
C GLU A 935 -30.79 -40.84 15.63
N ASN A 936 -31.66 -40.24 14.81
CA ASN A 936 -32.54 -40.95 13.87
C ASN A 936 -31.89 -41.20 12.50
N ALA A 937 -30.65 -40.73 12.29
CA ALA A 937 -29.95 -40.82 11.02
C ALA A 937 -28.97 -41.98 11.00
N ALA A 938 -29.03 -42.78 9.93
CA ALA A 938 -28.09 -43.85 9.67
C ALA A 938 -27.69 -43.87 8.18
N LEU A 939 -26.39 -43.92 7.91
CA LEU A 939 -25.88 -44.11 6.55
C LEU A 939 -24.62 -44.97 6.54
N THR A 940 -24.31 -45.55 5.39
CA THR A 940 -23.08 -46.31 5.14
C THR A 940 -22.26 -45.58 4.09
N LEU A 941 -21.02 -45.23 4.44
CA LEU A 941 -20.01 -44.70 3.53
C LEU A 941 -19.06 -45.83 3.11
N THR A 942 -18.90 -46.02 1.80
CA THR A 942 -17.91 -46.92 1.21
C THR A 942 -17.03 -46.14 0.26
N CYS A 943 -15.75 -46.46 0.22
CA CYS A 943 -14.80 -45.82 -0.68
C CYS A 943 -14.03 -46.90 -1.47
N SER A 944 -13.70 -46.61 -2.73
CA SER A 944 -12.88 -47.49 -3.58
C SER A 944 -11.45 -47.67 -3.06
N ARG A 945 -11.09 -46.95 -1.99
CA ARG A 945 -9.80 -46.92 -1.32
C ARG A 945 -10.03 -46.93 0.20
N PRO A 946 -9.06 -47.39 1.01
CA PRO A 946 -9.20 -47.38 2.45
C PRO A 946 -9.54 -46.00 3.01
N LEU A 947 -10.42 -45.97 4.01
CA LEU A 947 -10.72 -44.78 4.81
C LEU A 947 -9.97 -44.86 6.13
N ALA A 948 -9.08 -43.89 6.37
CA ALA A 948 -8.46 -43.66 7.65
C ALA A 948 -9.33 -42.71 8.48
N LEU A 949 -9.29 -42.87 9.79
CA LEU A 949 -10.01 -42.02 10.72
C LEU A 949 -9.01 -41.09 11.42
N GLU A 950 -9.21 -39.78 11.28
CA GLU A 950 -8.33 -38.74 11.80
C GLU A 950 -9.06 -37.86 12.81
N GLU A 951 -8.32 -37.37 13.82
CA GLU A 951 -8.80 -36.34 14.72
C GLU A 951 -8.95 -35.01 13.99
N ALA A 952 -10.07 -34.33 14.22
CA ALA A 952 -10.39 -33.06 13.60
C ALA A 952 -11.11 -32.13 14.59
N VAL A 953 -11.40 -30.92 14.14
CA VAL A 953 -12.18 -29.94 14.90
C VAL A 953 -13.28 -29.38 14.03
N TRP A 954 -14.43 -29.13 14.65
CA TRP A 954 -15.55 -28.41 14.08
C TRP A 954 -15.69 -27.06 14.77
N TRP A 955 -15.85 -26.00 13.97
CA TRP A 955 -16.06 -24.64 14.42
C TRP A 955 -17.47 -24.17 14.00
N PRO A 956 -18.51 -24.56 14.75
CA PRO A 956 -19.88 -24.17 14.44
C PRO A 956 -20.08 -22.66 14.49
N ASP A 957 -19.29 -21.96 15.32
CA ASP A 957 -19.30 -20.50 15.49
C ASP A 957 -17.93 -19.99 15.94
N MET A 958 -17.72 -18.67 15.82
CA MET A 958 -16.48 -18.04 16.27
C MET A 958 -16.22 -18.24 17.76
N GLY A 959 -14.97 -18.56 18.09
CA GLY A 959 -14.54 -18.84 19.46
C GLY A 959 -15.00 -20.20 20.01
N ARG A 960 -15.75 -21.01 19.24
CA ARG A 960 -16.22 -22.33 19.65
C ARG A 960 -15.49 -23.42 18.89
N GLU A 961 -14.80 -24.30 19.61
CA GLU A 961 -14.06 -25.44 19.06
C GLU A 961 -14.55 -26.73 19.68
N ILE A 962 -15.01 -27.65 18.84
CA ILE A 962 -15.51 -28.96 19.26
C ILE A 962 -14.66 -30.03 18.56
N ALA A 963 -14.10 -30.95 19.34
CA ALA A 963 -13.38 -32.09 18.79
C ALA A 963 -14.34 -32.97 17.99
N THR A 964 -13.89 -33.46 16.84
CA THR A 964 -14.65 -34.38 15.99
C THR A 964 -13.69 -35.27 15.21
N ARG A 965 -14.21 -36.06 14.28
CA ARG A 965 -13.44 -36.99 13.45
C ARG A 965 -13.62 -36.66 11.97
N ARG A 966 -12.60 -36.99 11.18
CA ARG A 966 -12.61 -36.92 9.72
C ARG A 966 -12.28 -38.27 9.13
N LEU A 967 -13.06 -38.72 8.17
CA LEU A 967 -12.71 -39.88 7.35
C LEU A 967 -11.89 -39.41 6.16
N VAL A 968 -10.70 -39.98 5.95
CA VAL A 968 -9.75 -39.56 4.93
C VAL A 968 -9.37 -40.72 4.04
N SER A 969 -9.47 -40.54 2.73
CA SER A 969 -8.91 -41.47 1.75
C SER A 969 -7.71 -40.84 1.05
N ASN A 970 -6.61 -41.57 0.98
CA ASN A 970 -5.35 -41.10 0.41
C ASN A 970 -5.14 -41.62 -1.01
N LEU A 971 -4.60 -40.75 -1.86
CA LEU A 971 -4.16 -41.03 -3.22
C LEU A 971 -2.65 -40.79 -3.29
N ALA A 972 -1.89 -41.83 -3.57
CA ALA A 972 -0.46 -41.75 -3.86
C ALA A 972 -0.19 -40.96 -5.15
N ALA A 973 1.03 -40.45 -5.29
CA ALA A 973 1.43 -39.72 -6.49
C ALA A 973 1.21 -40.56 -7.76
N GLY A 974 0.58 -39.96 -8.77
CA GLY A 974 0.25 -40.62 -10.04
C GLY A 974 -1.12 -41.31 -10.07
N GLU A 975 -1.77 -41.52 -8.93
CA GLU A 975 -3.14 -42.04 -8.88
C GLU A 975 -4.15 -40.96 -9.27
N ARG A 976 -5.21 -41.35 -9.98
CA ARG A 976 -6.05 -40.40 -10.72
C ARG A 976 -7.51 -40.34 -10.30
N ASP A 977 -8.03 -41.35 -9.62
CA ASP A 977 -9.43 -41.34 -9.20
C ASP A 977 -9.72 -42.08 -7.89
N VAL A 978 -10.84 -41.70 -7.31
CA VAL A 978 -11.45 -42.31 -6.13
C VAL A 978 -12.96 -42.17 -6.23
N ILE A 979 -13.68 -43.22 -5.86
CA ILE A 979 -15.14 -43.26 -5.85
C ILE A 979 -15.59 -43.49 -4.43
N SER A 980 -16.51 -42.66 -3.96
CA SER A 980 -17.16 -42.78 -2.66
C SER A 980 -18.66 -42.94 -2.87
N THR A 981 -19.26 -43.89 -2.17
CA THR A 981 -20.69 -44.18 -2.22
C THR A 981 -21.27 -44.02 -0.82
N ILE A 982 -22.37 -43.27 -0.73
CA ILE A 982 -23.15 -43.06 0.49
C ILE A 982 -24.52 -43.71 0.29
N GLU A 983 -24.84 -44.69 1.13
CA GLU A 983 -26.15 -45.34 1.18
C GLU A 983 -26.89 -44.88 2.44
N VAL A 984 -28.02 -44.21 2.27
CA VAL A 984 -28.85 -43.70 3.36
C VAL A 984 -29.91 -44.74 3.74
N GLN A 985 -29.93 -45.13 5.01
CA GLN A 985 -30.93 -46.05 5.54
C GLN A 985 -32.21 -45.26 5.81
N SER A 986 -33.28 -45.54 5.05
CA SER A 986 -34.56 -44.85 5.20
C SER A 986 -35.17 -45.10 6.58
N THR A 987 -35.68 -44.04 7.21
CA THR A 987 -36.46 -44.16 8.45
C THR A 987 -37.90 -44.62 8.19
N GLU A 988 -38.39 -44.58 6.94
CA GLU A 988 -39.77 -44.93 6.56
C GLU A 988 -40.05 -46.45 6.45
N GLY A 989 -39.15 -47.31 6.95
CA GLY A 989 -39.25 -48.78 6.81
C GLY A 989 -39.05 -49.61 8.07
N GLY A 990 -39.09 -49.02 9.26
CA GLY A 990 -38.66 -49.69 10.50
C GLY A 990 -39.67 -49.65 11.64
N ALA A 991 -40.79 -50.37 11.49
CA ALA A 991 -41.40 -50.95 12.69
C ALA A 991 -40.32 -51.81 13.36
N VAL A 992 -39.94 -51.42 14.57
CA VAL A 992 -39.11 -52.19 15.50
C VAL A 992 -39.58 -53.64 15.47
N ARG A 993 -38.85 -54.49 14.75
CA ARG A 993 -38.92 -55.94 14.97
C ARG A 993 -37.96 -56.21 16.11
N ASP A 994 -38.55 -56.33 17.30
CA ASP A 994 -37.98 -57.14 18.38
C ASP A 994 -37.51 -58.48 17.79
N ARG A 995 -36.21 -58.75 17.92
CA ARG A 995 -35.63 -60.06 18.24
C ARG A 995 -34.14 -59.96 18.53
#